data_AF-A0AAE0DDV0-F1
#
_entry.id   AF-A0AAE0DDV0-F1
#
_cell.length_a   1.000
_cell.length_b   1.000
_cell.length_c   1.000
_cell.angle_alpha   90.00
_cell.angle_beta   90.00
_cell.angle_gamma   90.00
#
_symmetry.space_group_name_H-M   'P 1'
#
loop_
_entity.id
_entity.type
_entity.pdbx_description
1 polymer ?
#
loop_
_entity_poly.entity_id
_entity_poly.type
_entity_poly.pdbx_seq_one_letter_code
_entity_poly.pdbx_strand_id
1 'polypeptide(L)'
;MRHLFGQTLSGWRVSALIFVCAIWTLTIILWILLAVTRSRGSTDSLVFNISKIFEGDCDSARVRLMALKAFVNALSTLILISSNYFMQMLAAPTRTDIDAAHRRSRWMDVGIPSMRNLRFVSPWRGLLWSLFALSSVPFHLLFNACVFGSTTSTEWVTAVASEGFLEGREYYLPGIGLGPDPGPADEAYSDVVPDEVQYMAANAKSWERLTGKECLEAYSVWINVRSRRHMVAVVEADHNDRGWTTAEKSQAWEAGMLNDTVYSLWYAGFYGFHSGNNRFTGSGLATGMTIKWENDHGPYENVSVISSKGRFWGLLDLKTGTWMDELLDHNDNWVISWDAVGAPGNVPLLNETLTVKYCLSEPIVGTCRVRVNNDLFLAVCIVALFKSCLCVVVISYLWKKKPLATIGDAVDSFIRLPDATTRGMCTLGWRDFSRRSRWRPRKRPEEYGWLAEPRRWERRTQRWGGSVHLSDWFKTYSIGVVGLILGFLALTSFVGEVGGWNRAYTWGTFGQDPENPVFAMKYPSKPLENFVGSLAINPVGSSLLSNLPQLGLSITCLLLNVIYTRMFMAREWTSYSLNLKPLRVSVPKGQQQSEPFLEIPLPYAIVMQVAGLLVHWLCANSVYAIIVEPLEAIPPDQIVSSSYGQITMYINILLSFKAAIATMVVLFVMLLVPIIASRFRLSGETVLVGSCSAAISAACHVLQPNRELPRASTPGPISSWGLSDSDSFPLNQTDQKGYQIHLSECDGVDWRDGMAESRLMWGAVSGKGVPATEFSDSTDDTLLHLAFGTAENDVTGITVGATYAGVRN
;
A
#
# COMPACT_ATOMS: atom_id res chain seq x y z
N MET A 1 33.69 -17.07 17.35
CA MET A 1 33.20 -16.87 15.96
C MET A 1 33.42 -15.43 15.48
N ARG A 2 34.66 -14.97 15.27
CA ARG A 2 34.93 -13.58 14.77
C ARG A 2 35.07 -13.49 13.25
N HIS A 3 35.19 -14.63 12.56
CA HIS A 3 35.35 -14.69 11.11
C HIS A 3 34.35 -15.69 10.51
N LEU A 4 33.67 -15.28 9.43
CA LEU A 4 32.84 -16.14 8.58
C LEU A 4 33.27 -15.90 7.13
N PHE A 5 33.57 -16.96 6.38
CA PHE A 5 34.17 -16.89 5.03
C PHE A 5 35.39 -15.96 4.93
N GLY A 6 36.28 -15.99 5.93
CA GLY A 6 37.54 -15.22 5.93
C GLY A 6 37.39 -13.70 6.11
N GLN A 7 36.22 -13.20 6.52
CA GLN A 7 35.98 -11.76 6.79
C GLN A 7 35.53 -11.57 8.24
N THR A 8 35.91 -10.45 8.86
CA THR A 8 35.43 -10.08 10.20
C THR A 8 33.92 -9.84 10.19
N LEU A 9 33.23 -10.49 11.11
CA LEU A 9 31.81 -10.26 11.41
C LEU A 9 31.65 -8.90 12.10
N SER A 10 31.55 -7.84 11.31
CA SER A 10 31.33 -6.48 11.80
C SER A 10 30.46 -5.70 10.81
N GLY A 11 29.69 -4.76 11.34
CA GLY A 11 29.02 -3.78 10.51
C GLY A 11 27.80 -4.26 9.74
N TRP A 12 27.66 -3.78 8.50
CA TRP A 12 26.55 -4.13 7.59
C TRP A 12 26.36 -5.64 7.38
N ARG A 13 27.43 -6.44 7.52
CA ARG A 13 27.35 -7.91 7.41
C ARG A 13 26.53 -8.53 8.54
N VAL A 14 26.64 -7.98 9.76
CA VAL A 14 25.84 -8.42 10.91
C VAL A 14 24.37 -8.08 10.67
N SER A 15 24.08 -6.84 10.30
CA SER A 15 22.71 -6.41 9.96
C SER A 15 22.11 -7.26 8.83
N ALA A 16 22.90 -7.57 7.79
CA ALA A 16 22.47 -8.42 6.68
C ALA A 16 22.13 -9.85 7.15
N LEU A 17 22.96 -10.45 8.01
CA LEU A 17 22.69 -11.77 8.58
C LEU A 17 21.43 -11.77 9.45
N ILE A 18 21.23 -10.74 10.28
CA ILE A 18 20.00 -10.58 11.08
C ILE A 18 18.78 -10.56 10.16
N PHE A 19 18.80 -9.78 9.08
CA PHE A 19 17.71 -9.73 8.11
C PHE A 19 17.48 -11.05 7.38
N VAL A 20 18.53 -11.80 7.05
CA VAL A 20 18.41 -13.15 6.46
C VAL A 20 17.81 -14.13 7.45
N CYS A 21 18.29 -14.18 8.68
CA CYS A 21 17.71 -15.05 9.70
C CYS A 21 16.23 -14.70 9.94
N ALA A 22 15.92 -13.40 10.10
CA ALA A 22 14.55 -12.94 10.31
C ALA A 22 13.63 -13.32 9.15
N ILE A 23 14.00 -13.07 7.88
CA ILE A 23 13.13 -13.37 6.74
C ILE A 23 12.93 -14.89 6.56
N TRP A 24 13.94 -15.71 6.85
CA TRP A 24 13.79 -17.16 6.85
C TRP A 24 12.89 -17.65 7.96
N THR A 25 13.04 -17.14 9.19
CA THR A 25 12.14 -17.47 10.30
C THR A 25 10.70 -17.09 9.97
N LEU A 26 10.47 -15.90 9.41
CA LEU A 26 9.15 -15.45 8.98
C LEU A 26 8.58 -16.34 7.87
N THR A 27 9.41 -16.73 6.91
CA THR A 27 9.00 -17.64 5.82
C THR A 27 8.59 -19.00 6.39
N ILE A 28 9.36 -19.57 7.31
CA ILE A 28 9.03 -20.83 7.98
C ILE A 28 7.70 -20.70 8.74
N ILE A 29 7.49 -19.61 9.47
CA ILE A 29 6.22 -19.33 10.16
C ILE A 29 5.06 -19.30 9.16
N LEU A 30 5.20 -18.63 8.02
CA LEU A 30 4.17 -18.58 6.99
C LEU A 30 3.83 -19.97 6.43
N TRP A 31 4.83 -20.82 6.18
CA TRP A 31 4.61 -22.20 5.73
C TRP A 31 3.94 -23.07 6.80
N ILE A 32 4.30 -22.91 8.08
CA ILE A 32 3.63 -23.60 9.19
C ILE A 32 2.16 -23.14 9.27
N LEU A 33 1.91 -21.84 9.21
CA LEU A 33 0.55 -21.30 9.22
C LEU A 33 -0.27 -21.83 8.05
N LEU A 34 0.31 -21.92 6.84
CA LEU A 34 -0.35 -22.49 5.67
C LEU A 34 -0.67 -23.98 5.86
N ALA A 35 0.23 -24.76 6.46
CA ALA A 35 -0.02 -26.15 6.78
C ALA A 35 -1.16 -26.31 7.80
N VAL A 36 -1.22 -25.43 8.81
CA VAL A 36 -2.29 -25.39 9.81
C VAL A 36 -3.62 -24.97 9.20
N THR A 37 -3.64 -23.98 8.28
CA THR A 37 -4.89 -23.59 7.62
C THR A 37 -5.39 -24.71 6.72
N ARG A 38 -4.51 -25.38 5.98
CA ARG A 38 -4.90 -26.50 5.12
C ARG A 38 -5.36 -27.73 5.90
N SER A 39 -4.74 -28.05 7.04
CA SER A 39 -5.19 -29.19 7.88
C SER A 39 -6.56 -28.95 8.53
N ARG A 40 -6.96 -27.69 8.67
CA ARG A 40 -8.29 -27.27 9.16
C ARG A 40 -9.29 -26.96 8.04
N GLY A 41 -8.90 -27.12 6.77
CA GLY A 41 -9.79 -26.89 5.64
C GLY A 41 -10.86 -27.99 5.58
N SER A 42 -12.14 -27.60 5.59
CA SER A 42 -13.24 -28.53 5.31
C SER A 42 -13.32 -28.76 3.80
N THR A 43 -13.70 -29.97 3.38
CA THR A 43 -13.97 -30.36 1.98
C THR A 43 -15.22 -29.68 1.38
N ASP A 44 -15.92 -28.84 2.14
CA ASP A 44 -17.28 -28.37 1.84
C ASP A 44 -17.40 -27.26 0.76
N SER A 45 -16.34 -26.91 0.03
CA SER A 45 -16.50 -25.96 -1.08
C SER A 45 -15.58 -26.28 -2.25
N LEU A 46 -16.19 -26.83 -3.30
CA LEU A 46 -15.56 -27.28 -4.55
C LEU A 46 -14.88 -26.15 -5.35
N VAL A 47 -14.94 -24.88 -4.90
CA VAL A 47 -14.66 -23.74 -5.78
C VAL A 47 -13.42 -22.91 -5.40
N PHE A 48 -12.92 -22.85 -4.14
CA PHE A 48 -11.80 -21.91 -3.81
C PHE A 48 -10.81 -22.27 -2.68
N ASN A 49 -10.69 -23.54 -2.24
CA ASN A 49 -9.71 -23.96 -1.21
C ASN A 49 -9.63 -23.00 0.00
N ILE A 50 -10.79 -22.70 0.58
CA ILE A 50 -10.93 -21.69 1.65
C ILE A 50 -11.00 -22.40 3.01
N SER A 51 -10.17 -21.96 3.96
CA SER A 51 -10.21 -22.44 5.34
C SER A 51 -10.91 -21.47 6.27
N LYS A 52 -11.72 -22.00 7.19
CA LYS A 52 -12.41 -21.26 8.25
C LYS A 52 -11.53 -21.15 9.49
N ILE A 53 -11.18 -19.94 9.91
CA ILE A 53 -10.44 -19.70 11.17
C ILE A 53 -11.39 -19.56 12.35
N PHE A 54 -12.47 -18.82 12.16
CA PHE A 54 -13.43 -18.47 13.21
C PHE A 54 -14.84 -18.41 12.63
N GLU A 55 -15.82 -18.76 13.47
CA GLU A 55 -17.24 -18.62 13.22
C GLU A 55 -17.93 -18.25 14.52
N GLY A 56 -18.84 -17.29 14.46
CA GLY A 56 -19.63 -16.86 15.60
C GLY A 56 -20.27 -15.50 15.36
N ASP A 57 -20.45 -14.75 16.44
CA ASP A 57 -20.96 -13.39 16.43
C ASP A 57 -20.09 -12.42 15.60
N CYS A 58 -20.74 -11.45 14.95
CA CYS A 58 -20.12 -10.52 14.00
C CYS A 58 -19.19 -9.50 14.67
N ASP A 59 -19.47 -9.06 15.89
CA ASP A 59 -18.55 -8.19 16.64
C ASP A 59 -17.27 -8.94 16.99
N SER A 60 -17.41 -10.18 17.45
CA SER A 60 -16.27 -11.05 17.74
C SER A 60 -15.44 -11.38 16.49
N ALA A 61 -16.10 -11.66 15.37
CA ALA A 61 -15.43 -11.90 14.09
C ALA A 61 -14.69 -10.65 13.60
N ARG A 62 -15.32 -9.46 13.68
CA ARG A 62 -14.76 -8.16 13.29
C ARG A 62 -13.48 -7.86 14.07
N VAL A 63 -13.49 -7.99 15.40
CA VAL A 63 -12.30 -7.71 16.24
C VAL A 63 -11.15 -8.67 15.90
N ARG A 64 -11.44 -9.96 15.72
CA ARG A 64 -10.43 -10.96 15.34
C ARG A 64 -9.86 -10.70 13.95
N LEU A 65 -10.71 -10.37 12.98
CA LEU A 65 -10.28 -10.03 11.62
C LEU A 65 -9.42 -8.77 11.61
N MET A 66 -9.82 -7.74 12.35
CA MET A 66 -9.06 -6.49 12.49
C MET A 66 -7.67 -6.74 13.11
N ALA A 67 -7.58 -7.60 14.13
CA ALA A 67 -6.31 -8.02 14.73
C ALA A 67 -5.44 -8.82 13.73
N LEU A 68 -6.05 -9.74 12.97
CA LEU A 68 -5.36 -10.51 11.95
C LEU A 68 -4.83 -9.63 10.81
N LYS A 69 -5.59 -8.60 10.40
CA LYS A 69 -5.14 -7.59 9.43
C LYS A 69 -3.97 -6.76 9.97
N ALA A 70 -3.94 -6.46 11.28
CA ALA A 70 -2.79 -5.82 11.90
C ALA A 70 -1.54 -6.72 11.82
N PHE A 71 -1.70 -8.00 12.15
CA PHE A 71 -0.62 -9.00 12.05
C PHE A 71 -0.09 -9.14 10.62
N VAL A 72 -0.98 -9.28 9.62
CA VAL A 72 -0.63 -9.38 8.20
C VAL A 72 0.15 -8.14 7.74
N ASN A 73 -0.33 -6.93 8.05
CA ASN A 73 0.35 -5.70 7.67
C ASN A 73 1.70 -5.53 8.38
N ALA A 74 1.81 -5.93 9.65
CA ALA A 74 3.07 -5.90 10.38
C ALA A 74 4.12 -6.83 9.74
N LEU A 75 3.72 -8.07 9.43
CA LEU A 75 4.60 -9.03 8.80
C LEU A 75 5.02 -8.58 7.39
N SER A 76 4.08 -8.01 6.64
CA SER A 76 4.35 -7.46 5.31
C SER A 76 5.34 -6.29 5.36
N THR A 77 5.19 -5.41 6.34
CA THR A 77 6.12 -4.30 6.59
C THR A 77 7.52 -4.79 6.93
N LEU A 78 7.66 -5.81 7.80
CA LEU A 78 8.96 -6.39 8.15
C LEU A 78 9.71 -6.97 6.93
N ILE A 79 8.99 -7.69 6.06
CA ILE A 79 9.55 -8.23 4.81
C ILE A 79 9.94 -7.10 3.85
N LEU A 80 9.15 -6.03 3.79
CA LEU A 80 9.47 -4.85 2.99
C LEU A 80 10.71 -4.12 3.50
N ILE A 81 10.88 -3.97 4.82
CA ILE A 81 12.07 -3.37 5.44
C ILE A 81 13.33 -4.17 5.06
N SER A 82 13.28 -5.50 5.19
CA SER A 82 14.39 -6.38 4.78
C SER A 82 14.70 -6.23 3.28
N SER A 83 13.67 -6.25 2.43
CA SER A 83 13.83 -6.08 0.98
C SER A 83 14.45 -4.72 0.65
N ASN A 84 14.01 -3.64 1.32
CA ASN A 84 14.54 -2.29 1.15
C ASN A 84 16.01 -2.19 1.58
N TYR A 85 16.40 -2.86 2.66
CA TYR A 85 17.79 -2.95 3.10
C TYR A 85 18.69 -3.57 2.02
N PHE A 86 18.33 -4.75 1.48
CA PHE A 86 19.10 -5.38 0.41
C PHE A 86 19.11 -4.57 -0.89
N MET A 87 17.97 -3.97 -1.25
CA MET A 87 17.90 -3.04 -2.38
C MET A 87 18.85 -1.85 -2.22
N GLN A 88 18.98 -1.28 -1.03
CA GLN A 88 19.94 -0.21 -0.75
C GLN A 88 21.39 -0.68 -0.91
N MET A 89 21.74 -1.86 -0.39
CA MET A 89 23.08 -2.44 -0.57
C MET A 89 23.40 -2.74 -2.03
N LEU A 90 22.42 -3.22 -2.80
CA LEU A 90 22.58 -3.45 -4.23
C LEU A 90 22.75 -2.15 -5.03
N ALA A 91 22.20 -1.03 -4.57
CA ALA A 91 22.33 0.28 -5.21
C ALA A 91 23.56 1.09 -4.73
N ALA A 92 24.15 0.74 -3.59
CA ALA A 92 25.28 1.45 -2.99
C ALA A 92 26.58 1.30 -3.83
N PRO A 93 27.20 2.37 -4.34
CA PRO A 93 28.36 2.25 -5.21
C PRO A 93 29.59 1.72 -4.47
N THR A 94 30.54 1.09 -5.19
CA THR A 94 31.89 0.86 -4.67
C THR A 94 32.84 2.02 -5.05
N ARG A 95 34.01 2.09 -4.44
CA ARG A 95 35.04 3.09 -4.80
C ARG A 95 35.36 3.07 -6.30
N THR A 96 35.50 1.88 -6.87
CA THR A 96 35.74 1.67 -8.31
C THR A 96 34.60 2.19 -9.20
N ASP A 97 33.35 2.00 -8.77
CA ASP A 97 32.16 2.49 -9.51
C ASP A 97 32.17 4.04 -9.54
N ILE A 98 32.49 4.66 -8.41
CA ILE A 98 32.61 6.12 -8.27
C ILE A 98 33.74 6.65 -9.15
N ASP A 99 34.93 6.06 -9.10
CA ASP A 99 36.09 6.49 -9.89
C ASP A 99 35.84 6.39 -11.40
N ALA A 100 35.11 5.35 -11.83
CA ALA A 100 34.69 5.22 -13.23
C ALA A 100 33.69 6.31 -13.64
N ALA A 101 32.77 6.69 -12.75
CA ALA A 101 31.81 7.78 -13.00
C ALA A 101 32.50 9.15 -13.02
N HIS A 102 33.38 9.41 -12.06
CA HIS A 102 34.08 10.68 -11.90
C HIS A 102 35.03 10.98 -13.07
N ARG A 103 35.73 9.96 -13.61
CA ARG A 103 36.52 10.08 -14.86
C ARG A 103 35.69 10.55 -16.07
N ARG A 104 34.37 10.37 -16.04
CA ARG A 104 33.43 10.82 -17.07
C ARG A 104 32.69 12.11 -16.67
N SER A 105 33.18 12.84 -15.67
CA SER A 105 32.54 14.02 -15.09
C SER A 105 31.07 13.78 -14.66
N ARG A 106 30.80 12.59 -14.10
CA ARG A 106 29.50 12.21 -13.54
C ARG A 106 29.67 11.84 -12.08
N TRP A 107 28.65 12.10 -11.26
CA TRP A 107 28.63 11.76 -9.85
C TRP A 107 27.54 10.71 -9.57
N MET A 108 27.74 9.91 -8.53
CA MET A 108 26.83 8.88 -8.04
C MET A 108 26.24 9.29 -6.68
N ASP A 109 25.09 8.71 -6.34
CA ASP A 109 24.51 8.93 -5.02
C ASP A 109 25.14 7.99 -3.98
N VAL A 110 25.49 8.49 -2.81
CA VAL A 110 25.95 7.69 -1.65
C VAL A 110 24.99 7.90 -0.48
N GLY A 111 24.82 6.88 0.37
CA GLY A 111 24.01 6.99 1.59
C GLY A 111 22.49 6.93 1.39
N ILE A 112 21.99 6.69 0.16
CA ILE A 112 20.54 6.71 -0.15
C ILE A 112 20.08 5.55 -1.05
N PRO A 113 18.78 5.18 -1.00
CA PRO A 113 18.15 4.28 -1.97
C PRO A 113 18.05 4.93 -3.37
N SER A 114 19.16 5.01 -4.12
CA SER A 114 19.20 5.64 -5.44
C SER A 114 19.01 4.65 -6.60
N MET A 115 17.85 4.72 -7.25
CA MET A 115 17.61 4.02 -8.53
C MET A 115 18.51 4.54 -9.67
N ARG A 116 19.05 5.76 -9.54
CA ARG A 116 19.96 6.34 -10.54
C ARG A 116 21.26 5.56 -10.62
N ASN A 117 21.74 5.05 -9.48
CA ASN A 117 22.97 4.28 -9.40
C ASN A 117 22.89 2.95 -10.16
N LEU A 118 21.69 2.38 -10.34
CA LEU A 118 21.49 1.12 -11.07
C LEU A 118 21.99 1.17 -12.52
N ARG A 119 22.08 2.37 -13.10
CA ARG A 119 22.62 2.60 -14.46
C ARG A 119 24.16 2.61 -14.53
N PHE A 120 24.83 2.64 -13.38
CA PHE A 120 26.28 2.76 -13.28
C PHE A 120 26.93 1.53 -12.65
N VAL A 121 26.22 0.83 -11.75
CA VAL A 121 26.67 -0.43 -11.17
C VAL A 121 26.53 -1.60 -12.15
N SER A 122 27.07 -2.76 -11.80
CA SER A 122 26.99 -3.95 -12.66
C SER A 122 25.55 -4.38 -12.97
N PRO A 123 25.25 -4.86 -14.20
CA PRO A 123 23.91 -5.30 -14.58
C PRO A 123 23.32 -6.37 -13.65
N TRP A 124 24.16 -7.26 -13.13
CA TRP A 124 23.74 -8.28 -12.16
C TRP A 124 23.14 -7.69 -10.88
N ARG A 125 23.70 -6.59 -10.37
CA ARG A 125 23.13 -5.88 -9.21
C ARG A 125 21.79 -5.25 -9.55
N GLY A 126 21.67 -4.68 -10.75
CA GLY A 126 20.42 -4.14 -11.27
C GLY A 126 19.32 -5.20 -11.42
N LEU A 127 19.67 -6.39 -11.88
CA LEU A 127 18.75 -7.53 -11.98
C LEU A 127 18.26 -7.97 -10.60
N LEU A 128 19.16 -8.24 -9.65
CA LEU A 128 18.79 -8.64 -8.29
C LEU A 128 17.92 -7.58 -7.59
N TRP A 129 18.23 -6.30 -7.79
CA TRP A 129 17.43 -5.19 -7.28
C TRP A 129 16.02 -5.21 -7.87
N SER A 130 15.91 -5.43 -9.18
CA SER A 130 14.63 -5.48 -9.90
C SER A 130 13.78 -6.68 -9.44
N LEU A 131 14.40 -7.83 -9.17
CA LEU A 131 13.70 -9.00 -8.65
C LEU A 131 13.09 -8.75 -7.26
N PHE A 132 13.78 -8.02 -6.37
CA PHE A 132 13.20 -7.59 -5.08
C PHE A 132 12.04 -6.62 -5.27
N ALA A 133 12.18 -5.63 -6.16
CA ALA A 133 11.14 -4.65 -6.42
C ALA A 133 9.88 -5.30 -6.99
N LEU A 134 10.02 -6.13 -8.03
CA LEU A 134 8.92 -6.80 -8.72
C LEU A 134 8.20 -7.82 -7.83
N SER A 135 8.93 -8.55 -6.98
CA SER A 135 8.32 -9.49 -6.02
C SER A 135 7.66 -8.81 -4.81
N SER A 136 7.86 -7.50 -4.59
CA SER A 136 7.22 -6.76 -3.49
C SER A 136 5.77 -6.37 -3.79
N VAL A 137 5.46 -6.03 -5.03
CA VAL A 137 4.09 -5.69 -5.47
C VAL A 137 3.08 -6.81 -5.21
N PRO A 138 3.28 -8.05 -5.73
CA PRO A 138 2.32 -9.13 -5.51
C PRO A 138 2.24 -9.52 -4.05
N PHE A 139 3.33 -9.46 -3.29
CA PHE A 139 3.31 -9.79 -1.86
C PHE A 139 2.35 -8.89 -1.08
N HIS A 140 2.42 -7.56 -1.27
CA HIS A 140 1.54 -6.62 -0.56
C HIS A 140 0.06 -6.77 -0.95
N LEU A 141 -0.22 -7.01 -2.23
CA LEU A 141 -1.59 -7.18 -2.72
C LEU A 141 -2.19 -8.52 -2.28
N LEU A 142 -1.46 -9.62 -2.48
CA LEU A 142 -1.94 -10.98 -2.21
C LEU A 142 -2.09 -11.26 -0.72
N PHE A 143 -1.18 -10.76 0.11
CA PHE A 143 -1.20 -11.12 1.53
C PHE A 143 -2.35 -10.47 2.29
N ASN A 144 -2.70 -9.22 1.96
CA ASN A 144 -3.92 -8.63 2.51
C ASN A 144 -5.18 -9.27 1.92
N ALA A 145 -5.15 -9.72 0.66
CA ALA A 145 -6.29 -10.36 0.00
C ALA A 145 -6.57 -11.80 0.50
N CYS A 146 -5.56 -12.54 0.99
CA CYS A 146 -5.76 -13.94 1.37
C CYS A 146 -6.60 -14.11 2.66
N VAL A 147 -6.69 -13.09 3.52
CA VAL A 147 -7.52 -13.08 4.73
C VAL A 147 -8.74 -12.20 4.49
N PHE A 148 -9.94 -12.67 4.75
CA PHE A 148 -11.16 -11.89 4.57
C PHE A 148 -12.27 -12.32 5.53
N GLY A 149 -13.23 -11.42 5.72
CA GLY A 149 -14.47 -11.71 6.41
C GLY A 149 -15.51 -12.28 5.43
N SER A 150 -16.37 -13.13 5.94
CA SER A 150 -17.53 -13.61 5.21
C SER A 150 -18.74 -13.69 6.13
N THR A 151 -19.91 -13.63 5.51
CA THR A 151 -21.20 -13.62 6.20
C THR A 151 -22.17 -14.50 5.43
N THR A 152 -23.14 -15.07 6.13
CA THR A 152 -24.25 -15.79 5.51
C THR A 152 -25.41 -14.84 5.24
N SER A 153 -26.06 -15.01 4.09
CA SER A 153 -27.35 -14.43 3.79
C SER A 153 -28.23 -15.53 3.23
N THR A 154 -29.51 -15.55 3.55
CA THR A 154 -30.45 -16.54 3.01
C THR A 154 -31.09 -16.00 1.72
N GLU A 155 -31.49 -16.91 0.84
CA GLU A 155 -32.62 -16.60 -0.04
C GLU A 155 -33.90 -16.61 0.81
N TRP A 156 -34.85 -15.74 0.48
CA TRP A 156 -36.11 -15.69 1.20
C TRP A 156 -37.29 -15.73 0.24
N VAL A 157 -38.42 -16.12 0.79
CA VAL A 157 -39.71 -16.10 0.08
C VAL A 157 -40.54 -15.01 0.72
N THR A 158 -41.12 -14.16 -0.12
CA THR A 158 -42.12 -13.18 0.29
C THR A 158 -43.48 -13.67 -0.16
N ALA A 159 -44.38 -13.88 0.81
CA ALA A 159 -45.78 -14.17 0.54
C ALA A 159 -46.64 -12.96 0.88
N VAL A 160 -47.53 -12.56 -0.03
CA VAL A 160 -48.58 -11.58 0.22
C VAL A 160 -49.87 -12.36 0.38
N ALA A 161 -50.46 -12.31 1.58
CA ALA A 161 -51.53 -13.22 1.98
C ALA A 161 -52.54 -12.58 2.94
N SER A 162 -53.69 -13.21 3.13
CA SER A 162 -54.70 -12.82 4.14
C SER A 162 -54.39 -13.51 5.46
N GLU A 163 -55.09 -13.10 6.52
CA GLU A 163 -55.12 -13.86 7.77
C GLU A 163 -55.56 -15.32 7.54
N GLY A 164 -56.41 -15.59 6.54
CA GLY A 164 -56.84 -16.94 6.17
C GLY A 164 -55.70 -17.88 5.75
N PHE A 165 -54.60 -17.37 5.22
CA PHE A 165 -53.43 -18.19 4.85
C PHE A 165 -52.75 -18.78 6.07
N LEU A 166 -52.68 -17.98 7.15
CA LEU A 166 -52.16 -18.40 8.44
C LEU A 166 -53.10 -19.40 9.13
N GLU A 167 -54.38 -19.43 8.76
CA GLU A 167 -55.41 -20.33 9.27
C GLU A 167 -55.51 -21.65 8.49
N GLY A 168 -54.71 -21.84 7.44
CA GLY A 168 -54.74 -23.04 6.62
C GLY A 168 -55.89 -23.09 5.60
N ARG A 169 -56.42 -21.93 5.19
CA ARG A 169 -57.37 -21.86 4.06
C ARG A 169 -56.68 -22.22 2.75
N GLU A 170 -57.46 -22.64 1.76
CA GLU A 170 -56.94 -23.00 0.44
C GLU A 170 -56.17 -21.83 -0.22
N TYR A 171 -55.09 -22.18 -0.91
CA TYR A 171 -54.27 -21.27 -1.69
C TYR A 171 -53.75 -21.98 -2.95
N TYR A 172 -53.48 -21.21 -4.01
CA TYR A 172 -52.95 -21.72 -5.28
C TYR A 172 -51.78 -20.83 -5.72
N LEU A 173 -50.79 -21.41 -6.39
CA LEU A 173 -49.61 -20.70 -6.89
C LEU A 173 -49.70 -20.46 -8.39
N PRO A 174 -49.16 -19.33 -8.89
CA PRO A 174 -48.32 -18.35 -8.17
C PRO A 174 -49.11 -17.25 -7.40
N GLY A 175 -50.43 -17.36 -7.31
CA GLY A 175 -51.34 -16.31 -6.81
C GLY A 175 -51.96 -15.48 -7.95
N ILE A 176 -52.57 -14.33 -7.64
CA ILE A 176 -53.20 -13.43 -8.63
C ILE A 176 -52.17 -12.78 -9.59
N GLY A 177 -50.93 -12.60 -9.14
CA GLY A 177 -49.95 -11.71 -9.79
C GLY A 177 -49.10 -12.25 -10.95
N LEU A 178 -49.20 -13.53 -11.33
CA LEU A 178 -48.35 -14.10 -12.38
C LEU A 178 -49.13 -15.04 -13.33
N GLY A 179 -49.25 -14.63 -14.60
CA GLY A 179 -49.27 -15.54 -15.75
C GLY A 179 -47.83 -15.93 -16.12
N PRO A 180 -47.63 -17.03 -16.87
CA PRO A 180 -46.56 -18.00 -16.64
C PRO A 180 -45.17 -17.47 -17.02
N ASP A 181 -44.12 -18.01 -16.40
CA ASP A 181 -43.19 -18.82 -17.18
C ASP A 181 -42.37 -19.76 -16.29
N PRO A 182 -42.14 -21.02 -16.70
CA PRO A 182 -40.98 -21.75 -16.22
C PRO A 182 -40.13 -22.17 -17.42
N GLY A 183 -39.35 -21.25 -18.00
CA GLY A 183 -38.35 -21.62 -19.00
C GLY A 183 -38.92 -22.35 -20.23
N PRO A 184 -38.09 -23.11 -20.98
CA PRO A 184 -38.46 -23.62 -22.29
C PRO A 184 -39.60 -24.64 -22.20
N ALA A 185 -40.83 -24.16 -22.38
CA ALA A 185 -42.06 -24.75 -22.93
C ALA A 185 -42.51 -26.19 -22.55
N ASP A 186 -41.74 -27.00 -21.83
CA ASP A 186 -42.05 -28.41 -21.54
C ASP A 186 -42.19 -28.72 -20.03
N GLU A 187 -41.96 -27.75 -19.12
CA GLU A 187 -42.17 -27.91 -17.66
C GLU A 187 -43.30 -27.00 -17.11
N ALA A 188 -44.31 -26.73 -17.95
CA ALA A 188 -45.49 -25.96 -17.57
C ALA A 188 -46.36 -26.72 -16.56
N TYR A 189 -46.74 -26.05 -15.46
CA TYR A 189 -47.69 -26.51 -14.43
C TYR A 189 -47.30 -27.80 -13.70
N SER A 190 -46.28 -27.70 -12.85
CA SER A 190 -46.22 -28.57 -11.67
C SER A 190 -47.27 -28.10 -10.67
N ASP A 191 -48.31 -28.90 -10.41
CA ASP A 191 -49.28 -28.74 -9.31
C ASP A 191 -48.63 -28.77 -7.91
N VAL A 192 -47.29 -28.85 -7.83
CA VAL A 192 -46.53 -28.91 -6.58
C VAL A 192 -46.26 -27.50 -6.06
N VAL A 193 -46.94 -27.15 -4.97
CA VAL A 193 -46.59 -25.98 -4.15
C VAL A 193 -45.17 -26.16 -3.63
N PRO A 194 -44.22 -25.22 -3.86
CA PRO A 194 -42.88 -25.29 -3.30
C PRO A 194 -42.93 -25.44 -1.79
N ASP A 195 -42.04 -26.29 -1.26
CA ASP A 195 -42.00 -26.67 0.15
C ASP A 195 -41.83 -25.45 1.06
N GLU A 196 -41.19 -24.38 0.58
CA GLU A 196 -41.02 -23.12 1.31
C GLU A 196 -42.35 -22.42 1.59
N VAL A 197 -43.28 -22.41 0.63
CA VAL A 197 -44.61 -21.77 0.80
C VAL A 197 -45.48 -22.60 1.75
N GLN A 198 -45.36 -23.94 1.69
CA GLN A 198 -46.02 -24.82 2.66
C GLN A 198 -45.46 -24.63 4.07
N TYR A 199 -44.13 -24.50 4.20
CA TYR A 199 -43.46 -24.19 5.46
C TYR A 199 -43.92 -22.84 6.03
N MET A 200 -44.04 -21.81 5.18
CA MET A 200 -44.56 -20.50 5.56
C MET A 200 -45.99 -20.60 6.10
N ALA A 201 -46.89 -21.28 5.39
CA ALA A 201 -48.27 -21.46 5.83
C ALA A 201 -48.37 -22.15 7.20
N ALA A 202 -47.53 -23.16 7.45
CA ALA A 202 -47.52 -23.91 8.70
C ALA A 202 -46.92 -23.14 9.88
N ASN A 203 -45.87 -22.35 9.66
CA ASN A 203 -45.04 -21.82 10.74
C ASN A 203 -45.12 -20.30 10.96
N ALA A 204 -45.62 -19.54 9.98
CA ALA A 204 -45.56 -18.07 10.01
C ALA A 204 -46.21 -17.42 11.24
N LYS A 205 -47.26 -18.04 11.81
CA LYS A 205 -47.92 -17.56 13.04
C LYS A 205 -46.97 -17.39 14.24
N SER A 206 -45.87 -18.14 14.28
CA SER A 206 -44.88 -18.12 15.37
C SER A 206 -43.77 -17.09 15.18
N TRP A 207 -43.75 -16.40 14.03
CA TRP A 207 -42.68 -15.49 13.65
C TRP A 207 -42.84 -14.10 14.27
N GLU A 208 -41.78 -13.31 14.17
CA GLU A 208 -41.77 -11.95 14.71
C GLU A 208 -42.73 -11.07 13.92
N ARG A 209 -43.62 -10.36 14.63
CA ARG A 209 -44.59 -9.44 14.04
C ARG A 209 -43.98 -8.04 13.93
N LEU A 210 -43.84 -7.55 12.70
CA LEU A 210 -43.34 -6.21 12.38
C LEU A 210 -44.48 -5.34 11.81
N THR A 211 -44.36 -4.02 12.01
CA THR A 211 -45.21 -3.04 11.31
C THR A 211 -44.89 -2.99 9.81
N GLY A 212 -45.77 -2.43 8.98
CA GLY A 212 -45.54 -2.32 7.53
C GLY A 212 -44.22 -1.62 7.19
N LYS A 213 -43.92 -0.50 7.88
CA LYS A 213 -42.66 0.24 7.77
C LYS A 213 -41.44 -0.56 8.21
N GLU A 214 -41.47 -1.15 9.40
CA GLU A 214 -40.36 -1.98 9.90
C GLU A 214 -40.09 -3.17 8.97
N CYS A 215 -41.15 -3.74 8.37
CA CYS A 215 -41.04 -4.82 7.41
C CYS A 215 -40.30 -4.38 6.14
N LEU A 216 -40.71 -3.24 5.60
CA LEU A 216 -40.11 -2.65 4.41
C LEU A 216 -38.64 -2.32 4.68
N GLU A 217 -38.30 -1.77 5.85
CA GLU A 217 -36.92 -1.52 6.27
C GLU A 217 -36.10 -2.82 6.39
N ALA A 218 -36.67 -3.85 7.01
CA ALA A 218 -36.01 -5.13 7.25
C ALA A 218 -35.65 -5.90 5.96
N TYR A 219 -36.47 -5.77 4.92
CA TYR A 219 -36.31 -6.50 3.65
C TYR A 219 -36.01 -5.59 2.44
N SER A 220 -35.77 -4.29 2.67
CA SER A 220 -35.39 -3.33 1.63
C SER A 220 -34.04 -3.64 0.97
N VAL A 221 -33.06 -4.14 1.75
CA VAL A 221 -31.70 -4.40 1.29
C VAL A 221 -31.25 -5.77 1.78
N TRP A 222 -30.67 -6.59 0.89
CA TRP A 222 -30.16 -7.93 1.22
C TRP A 222 -29.27 -7.98 2.49
N ILE A 223 -28.56 -6.89 2.77
CA ILE A 223 -27.67 -6.77 3.93
C ILE A 223 -28.42 -6.80 5.28
N ASN A 224 -29.71 -6.46 5.27
CA ASN A 224 -30.60 -6.47 6.43
C ASN A 224 -31.25 -7.85 6.65
N VAL A 225 -31.26 -8.72 5.64
CA VAL A 225 -31.86 -10.08 5.68
C VAL A 225 -30.87 -11.12 6.22
N ARG A 226 -29.97 -10.70 7.14
CA ARG A 226 -28.99 -11.61 7.76
C ARG A 226 -29.51 -12.30 9.01
N SER A 227 -30.35 -11.60 9.75
CA SER A 227 -31.01 -12.11 10.94
C SER A 227 -32.44 -12.54 10.66
N ARG A 228 -32.84 -12.53 9.40
CA ARG A 228 -34.20 -12.82 8.95
C ARG A 228 -34.17 -13.68 7.70
N ARG A 229 -35.27 -14.39 7.45
CA ARG A 229 -35.41 -15.23 6.26
C ARG A 229 -36.79 -15.04 5.65
N HIS A 230 -37.75 -15.95 5.79
CA HIS A 230 -39.04 -15.81 5.11
C HIS A 230 -39.90 -14.69 5.68
N MET A 231 -40.76 -14.11 4.84
CA MET A 231 -41.75 -13.14 5.31
C MET A 231 -43.14 -13.35 4.72
N VAL A 232 -44.16 -13.15 5.54
CA VAL A 232 -45.57 -13.08 5.13
C VAL A 232 -46.08 -11.66 5.38
N ALA A 233 -46.37 -10.93 4.31
CA ALA A 233 -47.08 -9.66 4.37
C ALA A 233 -48.59 -9.94 4.44
N VAL A 234 -49.19 -9.62 5.59
CA VAL A 234 -50.63 -9.83 5.81
C VAL A 234 -51.37 -8.58 5.36
N VAL A 235 -52.19 -8.72 4.32
CA VAL A 235 -52.91 -7.61 3.68
C VAL A 235 -54.38 -7.52 4.10
N GLU A 236 -54.85 -6.29 4.21
CA GLU A 236 -56.25 -5.89 4.26
C GLU A 236 -56.59 -5.33 2.86
N ALA A 237 -57.51 -5.99 2.15
CA ALA A 237 -58.02 -5.47 0.89
C ALA A 237 -59.22 -4.57 1.20
N ASP A 238 -59.32 -3.41 0.54
CA ASP A 238 -60.33 -2.36 0.82
C ASP A 238 -61.78 -2.87 0.91
N HIS A 239 -62.07 -4.07 0.39
CA HIS A 239 -63.39 -4.69 0.42
C HIS A 239 -63.47 -6.16 0.85
N ASN A 240 -62.40 -6.87 1.22
CA ASN A 240 -62.48 -8.30 1.61
C ASN A 240 -61.25 -8.83 2.38
N ASP A 241 -61.32 -8.87 3.72
CA ASP A 241 -60.35 -9.55 4.62
C ASP A 241 -60.22 -11.07 4.38
N ARG A 242 -61.05 -11.61 3.50
CA ARG A 242 -61.29 -13.05 3.35
C ARG A 242 -60.35 -13.74 2.36
N GLY A 243 -59.76 -13.03 1.40
CA GLY A 243 -59.09 -13.62 0.24
C GLY A 243 -59.64 -13.10 -1.09
N TRP A 244 -59.31 -13.78 -2.20
CA TRP A 244 -59.87 -13.53 -3.54
C TRP A 244 -60.54 -14.78 -4.12
N THR A 245 -61.50 -14.61 -5.02
CA THR A 245 -62.19 -15.72 -5.71
C THR A 245 -61.91 -15.70 -7.22
N THR A 246 -62.00 -16.85 -7.90
CA THR A 246 -61.86 -16.87 -9.37
C THR A 246 -63.04 -16.21 -10.09
N ALA A 247 -64.20 -16.09 -9.42
CA ALA A 247 -65.36 -15.34 -9.89
C ALA A 247 -65.10 -13.83 -9.99
N GLU A 248 -64.32 -13.26 -9.06
CA GLU A 248 -63.86 -11.86 -9.12
C GLU A 248 -62.86 -11.61 -10.27
N LYS A 249 -62.32 -12.66 -10.91
CA LYS A 249 -61.28 -12.62 -11.97
C LYS A 249 -61.84 -12.81 -13.41
N SER A 250 -63.12 -13.15 -13.59
CA SER A 250 -63.63 -13.77 -14.83
C SER A 250 -63.90 -12.84 -16.03
N GLN A 251 -62.94 -11.99 -16.40
CA GLN A 251 -62.85 -11.49 -17.78
C GLN A 251 -61.67 -12.08 -18.58
N ALA A 252 -60.77 -12.85 -17.95
CA ALA A 252 -59.51 -13.27 -18.57
C ALA A 252 -59.30 -14.78 -18.75
N TRP A 253 -60.00 -15.63 -18.01
CA TRP A 253 -59.83 -17.09 -18.06
C TRP A 253 -61.15 -17.76 -18.40
N GLU A 254 -61.10 -18.81 -19.23
CA GLU A 254 -62.28 -19.53 -19.73
C GLU A 254 -63.26 -19.90 -18.60
N ALA A 255 -64.56 -19.81 -18.91
CA ALA A 255 -65.69 -19.92 -17.98
C ALA A 255 -65.80 -21.25 -17.18
N GLY A 256 -64.85 -22.18 -17.35
CA GLY A 256 -64.78 -23.47 -16.66
C GLY A 256 -64.10 -23.45 -15.28
N MET A 257 -63.48 -22.33 -14.86
CA MET A 257 -62.75 -22.21 -13.58
C MET A 257 -63.41 -21.24 -12.57
N LEU A 258 -64.71 -21.01 -12.69
CA LEU A 258 -65.50 -20.20 -11.76
C LEU A 258 -65.86 -21.02 -10.51
N ASN A 259 -65.04 -20.93 -9.46
CA ASN A 259 -65.30 -21.54 -8.17
C ASN A 259 -65.38 -20.41 -7.13
N ASP A 260 -66.40 -20.45 -6.24
CA ASP A 260 -66.56 -19.48 -5.14
C ASP A 260 -65.55 -19.71 -4.00
N THR A 261 -64.55 -20.58 -4.20
CA THR A 261 -63.48 -20.85 -3.25
C THR A 261 -62.63 -19.60 -3.06
N VAL A 262 -62.53 -19.17 -1.81
CA VAL A 262 -61.76 -17.99 -1.44
C VAL A 262 -60.31 -18.41 -1.21
N TYR A 263 -59.42 -17.95 -2.09
CA TYR A 263 -57.99 -18.18 -2.02
C TYR A 263 -57.31 -17.16 -1.12
N SER A 264 -56.42 -17.67 -0.27
CA SER A 264 -55.80 -16.87 0.79
C SER A 264 -54.42 -16.27 0.45
N LEU A 265 -53.84 -16.64 -0.70
CA LEU A 265 -52.52 -16.20 -1.18
C LEU A 265 -52.67 -15.33 -2.43
N TRP A 266 -52.20 -14.09 -2.38
CA TRP A 266 -52.20 -13.16 -3.52
C TRP A 266 -50.95 -13.33 -4.36
N TYR A 267 -49.81 -13.59 -3.72
CA TYR A 267 -48.52 -13.73 -4.39
C TYR A 267 -47.54 -14.49 -3.49
N ALA A 268 -46.73 -15.35 -4.06
CA ALA A 268 -45.50 -15.83 -3.43
C ALA A 268 -44.36 -15.79 -4.45
N GLY A 269 -43.26 -15.15 -4.07
CA GLY A 269 -42.08 -15.02 -4.90
C GLY A 269 -40.82 -15.36 -4.13
N PHE A 270 -39.87 -15.98 -4.82
CA PHE A 270 -38.52 -16.18 -4.32
C PHE A 270 -37.70 -14.91 -4.57
N TYR A 271 -37.15 -14.38 -3.49
CA TYR A 271 -36.26 -13.22 -3.50
C TYR A 271 -34.90 -13.67 -3.00
N GLY A 272 -33.89 -13.44 -3.82
CA GLY A 272 -32.60 -14.03 -3.56
C GLY A 272 -31.63 -13.89 -4.70
N PHE A 273 -30.69 -14.82 -4.75
CA PHE A 273 -29.41 -14.69 -5.42
C PHE A 273 -29.42 -15.49 -6.73
N HIS A 274 -30.13 -15.02 -7.76
CA HIS A 274 -30.26 -15.74 -9.03
C HIS A 274 -29.06 -15.56 -10.01
N SER A 275 -28.55 -16.69 -10.50
CA SER A 275 -27.33 -16.88 -11.31
C SER A 275 -27.35 -16.32 -12.74
N GLY A 276 -28.49 -15.81 -13.25
CA GLY A 276 -28.69 -15.59 -14.70
C GLY A 276 -28.20 -14.26 -15.26
N ASN A 277 -28.06 -13.21 -14.45
CA ASN A 277 -27.67 -11.88 -14.94
C ASN A 277 -26.67 -11.26 -13.98
N ASN A 278 -25.43 -11.04 -14.43
CA ASN A 278 -24.36 -10.32 -13.72
C ASN A 278 -24.68 -8.82 -13.45
N ARG A 279 -25.94 -8.44 -13.38
CA ARG A 279 -26.44 -7.15 -12.93
C ARG A 279 -27.17 -7.39 -11.63
N PHE A 280 -26.85 -6.58 -10.61
CA PHE A 280 -27.61 -6.44 -9.37
C PHE A 280 -29.11 -6.69 -9.61
N THR A 281 -29.64 -7.85 -9.25
CA THR A 281 -31.01 -7.94 -8.76
C THR A 281 -30.98 -7.40 -7.34
N GLY A 282 -30.77 -6.08 -7.24
CA GLY A 282 -30.79 -5.31 -6.00
C GLY A 282 -32.20 -5.18 -5.42
N SER A 283 -32.98 -6.23 -5.49
CA SER A 283 -34.41 -6.22 -5.30
C SER A 283 -34.73 -6.81 -3.94
N GLY A 284 -34.53 -6.00 -2.90
CA GLY A 284 -35.43 -6.09 -1.75
C GLY A 284 -36.85 -5.74 -2.16
N LEU A 285 -37.79 -5.71 -1.21
CA LEU A 285 -39.21 -5.37 -1.43
C LEU A 285 -39.45 -4.07 -2.26
N ALA A 286 -38.43 -3.23 -2.39
CA ALA A 286 -38.41 -1.95 -3.08
C ALA A 286 -38.59 -1.95 -4.59
N THR A 287 -38.23 -3.05 -5.27
CA THR A 287 -38.48 -3.11 -6.70
C THR A 287 -39.85 -3.70 -6.91
N GLY A 288 -40.81 -2.83 -7.20
CA GLY A 288 -41.92 -3.24 -8.01
C GLY A 288 -41.43 -4.08 -9.20
N MET A 289 -41.97 -5.29 -9.36
CA MET A 289 -41.56 -6.22 -10.41
C MET A 289 -41.77 -5.57 -11.78
N THR A 290 -40.70 -5.30 -12.52
CA THR A 290 -40.80 -5.09 -13.98
C THR A 290 -40.26 -6.33 -14.66
N ILE A 291 -41.15 -7.27 -15.01
CA ILE A 291 -40.76 -8.43 -15.83
C ILE A 291 -40.68 -7.94 -17.28
N LYS A 292 -39.48 -7.67 -17.79
CA LYS A 292 -39.28 -7.48 -19.24
C LYS A 292 -38.88 -8.81 -19.87
N TRP A 293 -39.78 -9.36 -20.69
CA TRP A 293 -39.47 -10.45 -21.62
C TRP A 293 -39.11 -9.87 -22.98
N GLU A 294 -37.97 -10.28 -23.54
CA GLU A 294 -37.60 -10.03 -24.94
C GLU A 294 -37.75 -11.37 -25.68
N ASN A 295 -38.88 -11.57 -26.35
CA ASN A 295 -39.04 -12.69 -27.28
C ASN A 295 -38.51 -12.27 -28.64
N ASP A 296 -37.73 -13.12 -29.30
CA ASP A 296 -37.20 -12.92 -30.66
C ASP A 296 -38.29 -12.80 -31.76
N HIS A 297 -39.59 -12.84 -31.39
CA HIS A 297 -40.73 -12.88 -32.30
C HIS A 297 -41.82 -11.85 -31.94
N GLY A 298 -41.56 -10.57 -32.23
CA GLY A 298 -42.61 -9.53 -32.37
C GLY A 298 -43.02 -8.78 -31.10
N PRO A 299 -43.81 -7.69 -31.22
CA PRO A 299 -43.98 -6.67 -30.18
C PRO A 299 -45.17 -6.98 -29.26
N TYR A 300 -45.13 -8.09 -28.53
CA TYR A 300 -46.13 -8.41 -27.52
C TYR A 300 -45.47 -8.45 -26.14
N GLU A 301 -45.52 -7.32 -25.43
CA GLU A 301 -45.06 -7.15 -24.04
C GLU A 301 -46.17 -7.62 -23.08
N ASN A 302 -46.18 -8.89 -22.67
CA ASN A 302 -47.04 -9.35 -21.58
C ASN A 302 -46.37 -9.04 -20.24
N VAL A 303 -46.69 -7.90 -19.64
CA VAL A 303 -46.10 -7.47 -18.36
C VAL A 303 -47.20 -7.25 -17.32
N SER A 304 -47.26 -8.09 -16.29
CA SER A 304 -47.87 -7.69 -15.01
C SER A 304 -46.80 -7.00 -14.19
N VAL A 305 -46.90 -5.66 -14.06
CA VAL A 305 -46.01 -4.88 -13.20
C VAL A 305 -46.69 -4.77 -11.83
N ILE A 306 -46.06 -5.28 -10.77
CA ILE A 306 -46.30 -4.69 -9.45
C ILE A 306 -45.51 -3.38 -9.52
N SER A 307 -46.10 -2.27 -9.95
CA SER A 307 -45.38 -1.00 -10.07
C SER A 307 -45.68 -0.12 -8.87
N SER A 308 -44.65 0.18 -8.09
CA SER A 308 -44.62 1.37 -7.24
C SER A 308 -44.27 2.57 -8.12
N LYS A 309 -44.92 3.72 -7.93
CA LYS A 309 -44.88 4.93 -8.77
C LYS A 309 -43.50 5.62 -9.00
N GLY A 310 -42.38 5.02 -8.62
CA GLY A 310 -41.04 5.63 -8.64
C GLY A 310 -40.17 5.24 -9.85
N ARG A 311 -39.50 6.23 -10.46
CA ARG A 311 -38.41 6.00 -11.45
C ARG A 311 -37.09 5.76 -10.74
N PHE A 312 -36.61 4.52 -10.78
CA PHE A 312 -35.44 4.00 -10.08
C PHE A 312 -34.09 4.48 -10.66
N TRP A 313 -33.27 5.20 -9.87
CA TRP A 313 -31.89 5.56 -10.25
C TRP A 313 -30.92 5.44 -9.06
N GLY A 314 -30.77 4.24 -8.47
CA GLY A 314 -29.56 3.89 -7.69
C GLY A 314 -29.75 3.22 -6.33
N LEU A 315 -28.64 2.72 -5.76
CA LEU A 315 -28.50 2.11 -4.42
C LEU A 315 -28.96 3.00 -3.26
N LEU A 316 -29.23 4.27 -3.55
CA LEU A 316 -29.57 5.29 -2.59
C LEU A 316 -31.07 5.55 -2.42
N ASP A 317 -31.88 5.29 -3.45
CA ASP A 317 -33.33 5.25 -3.23
C ASP A 317 -33.52 4.26 -2.08
N LEU A 318 -33.14 2.99 -2.27
CA LEU A 318 -33.18 1.86 -1.32
C LEU A 318 -32.91 2.16 0.18
N LYS A 319 -32.17 3.22 0.53
CA LYS A 319 -31.94 3.60 1.93
C LYS A 319 -32.38 5.00 2.32
N THR A 320 -32.49 5.99 1.43
CA THR A 320 -32.97 7.33 1.82
C THR A 320 -34.35 7.30 2.46
N GLY A 321 -35.13 6.27 2.18
CA GLY A 321 -36.52 6.17 2.59
C GLY A 321 -37.43 7.03 1.73
N THR A 322 -36.90 7.86 0.83
CA THR A 322 -37.73 8.77 0.01
C THR A 322 -38.61 8.03 -0.99
N TRP A 323 -38.18 6.86 -1.47
CA TRP A 323 -39.04 5.93 -2.22
C TRP A 323 -39.95 5.11 -1.29
N MET A 324 -39.53 4.84 -0.04
CA MET A 324 -40.38 4.17 0.94
C MET A 324 -41.56 5.07 1.30
N ASP A 325 -41.34 6.38 1.38
CA ASP A 325 -42.39 7.37 1.57
C ASP A 325 -43.42 7.35 0.42
N GLU A 326 -43.06 6.85 -0.77
CA GLU A 326 -44.00 6.61 -1.88
C GLU A 326 -44.77 5.28 -1.76
N LEU A 327 -44.28 4.35 -0.93
CA LEU A 327 -44.89 3.04 -0.64
C LEU A 327 -45.63 3.01 0.70
N LEU A 328 -45.48 4.05 1.52
CA LEU A 328 -46.13 4.20 2.80
C LEU A 328 -47.31 5.17 2.64
N ASP A 329 -48.43 4.86 3.28
CA ASP A 329 -49.50 5.83 3.45
C ASP A 329 -49.14 6.88 4.51
N HIS A 330 -50.05 7.83 4.74
CA HIS A 330 -49.91 8.88 5.75
C HIS A 330 -49.80 8.37 7.20
N ASN A 331 -50.06 7.08 7.44
CA ASN A 331 -49.99 6.43 8.75
C ASN A 331 -48.82 5.44 8.83
N ASP A 332 -47.83 5.50 7.92
CA ASP A 332 -46.71 4.55 7.85
C ASP A 332 -47.12 3.09 7.53
N ASN A 333 -48.30 2.86 6.93
CA ASN A 333 -48.69 1.54 6.45
C ASN A 333 -48.13 1.28 5.05
N TRP A 334 -47.59 0.09 4.81
CA TRP A 334 -47.08 -0.30 3.50
C TRP A 334 -48.24 -0.62 2.54
N VAL A 335 -48.33 0.12 1.45
CA VAL A 335 -49.35 -0.03 0.41
C VAL A 335 -48.73 -0.68 -0.83
N ILE A 336 -49.38 -1.74 -1.32
CA ILE A 336 -49.04 -2.45 -2.54
C ILE A 336 -50.06 -2.06 -3.62
N SER A 337 -49.60 -1.32 -4.63
CA SER A 337 -50.40 -0.98 -5.81
C SER A 337 -50.10 -1.92 -6.97
N TRP A 338 -51.15 -2.43 -7.62
CA TRP A 338 -51.07 -3.24 -8.84
C TRP A 338 -51.22 -2.32 -10.06
N ASP A 339 -50.27 -2.36 -11.01
CA ASP A 339 -50.36 -1.57 -12.25
C ASP A 339 -50.02 -2.45 -13.46
N ALA A 340 -51.02 -3.15 -14.00
CA ALA A 340 -50.82 -4.04 -15.15
C ALA A 340 -50.81 -3.23 -16.46
N VAL A 341 -49.63 -2.74 -16.87
CA VAL A 341 -49.47 -2.10 -18.18
C VAL A 341 -49.05 -3.15 -19.23
N GLY A 342 -49.97 -3.51 -20.13
CA GLY A 342 -49.61 -4.18 -21.40
C GLY A 342 -50.15 -5.60 -21.65
N ALA A 343 -50.89 -6.22 -20.73
CA ALA A 343 -51.48 -7.55 -21.01
C ALA A 343 -52.51 -7.50 -22.17
N PRO A 344 -52.54 -8.49 -23.11
CA PRO A 344 -53.53 -8.55 -24.17
C PRO A 344 -54.89 -8.86 -23.54
N GLY A 345 -55.80 -7.91 -23.68
CA GLY A 345 -57.01 -7.85 -22.87
C GLY A 345 -56.74 -7.02 -21.63
N ASN A 346 -57.37 -5.85 -21.55
CA ASN A 346 -57.44 -5.05 -20.34
C ASN A 346 -58.08 -5.88 -19.22
N VAL A 347 -57.33 -6.78 -18.59
CA VAL A 347 -57.77 -7.45 -17.37
C VAL A 347 -57.45 -6.47 -16.25
N PRO A 348 -58.46 -5.85 -15.62
CA PRO A 348 -58.22 -5.06 -14.43
C PRO A 348 -57.91 -6.07 -13.31
N LEU A 349 -56.64 -6.41 -13.12
CA LEU A 349 -56.18 -7.46 -12.18
C LEU A 349 -56.23 -6.97 -10.72
N LEU A 350 -57.38 -6.42 -10.31
CA LEU A 350 -57.65 -5.57 -9.14
C LEU A 350 -57.24 -4.11 -9.36
N ASN A 351 -58.25 -3.24 -9.35
CA ASN A 351 -58.06 -1.79 -9.15
C ASN A 351 -57.95 -1.46 -7.64
N GLU A 352 -57.53 -2.44 -6.83
CA GLU A 352 -57.50 -2.36 -5.37
C GLU A 352 -56.06 -2.16 -4.90
N THR A 353 -55.89 -1.21 -3.99
CA THR A 353 -54.68 -1.04 -3.21
C THR A 353 -54.70 -2.03 -2.05
N LEU A 354 -53.70 -2.90 -1.95
CA LEU A 354 -53.57 -3.80 -0.80
C LEU A 354 -52.76 -3.10 0.29
N THR A 355 -53.35 -2.93 1.48
CA THR A 355 -52.65 -2.32 2.60
C THR A 355 -52.12 -3.43 3.52
N VAL A 356 -50.81 -3.46 3.78
CA VAL A 356 -50.19 -4.44 4.67
C VAL A 356 -50.42 -4.03 6.12
N LYS A 357 -51.26 -4.78 6.83
CA LYS A 357 -51.63 -4.56 8.23
C LYS A 357 -50.46 -4.83 9.18
N TYR A 358 -49.71 -5.90 8.90
CA TYR A 358 -48.46 -6.26 9.57
C TYR A 358 -47.74 -7.30 8.72
N CYS A 359 -46.47 -7.56 9.03
CA CYS A 359 -45.77 -8.69 8.45
C CYS A 359 -45.20 -9.62 9.52
N LEU A 360 -45.10 -10.89 9.16
CA LEU A 360 -44.50 -11.94 9.98
C LEU A 360 -43.15 -12.28 9.36
N SER A 361 -42.07 -12.07 10.10
CA SER A 361 -40.70 -12.28 9.64
C SER A 361 -40.02 -13.37 10.45
N GLU A 362 -39.55 -14.40 9.76
CA GLU A 362 -38.81 -15.50 10.36
C GLU A 362 -37.42 -15.04 10.83
N PRO A 363 -37.10 -15.12 12.14
CA PRO A 363 -35.77 -14.78 12.63
C PRO A 363 -34.79 -15.93 12.36
N ILE A 364 -33.57 -15.60 11.93
CA ILE A 364 -32.46 -16.56 11.77
C ILE A 364 -31.20 -16.04 12.45
N VAL A 365 -30.34 -16.95 12.93
CA VAL A 365 -29.05 -16.58 13.50
C VAL A 365 -28.00 -16.57 12.38
N GLY A 366 -27.79 -15.39 11.78
CA GLY A 366 -26.67 -15.18 10.85
C GLY A 366 -25.33 -15.29 11.57
N THR A 367 -24.39 -16.08 11.03
CA THR A 367 -23.04 -16.18 11.58
C THR A 367 -22.03 -15.45 10.71
N CYS A 368 -21.06 -14.83 11.36
CA CYS A 368 -19.92 -14.21 10.71
C CYS A 368 -18.69 -15.09 10.83
N ARG A 369 -17.92 -15.15 9.75
CA ARG A 369 -16.76 -16.03 9.63
C ARG A 369 -15.52 -15.26 9.25
N VAL A 370 -14.38 -15.69 9.78
CA VAL A 370 -13.05 -15.23 9.35
C VAL A 370 -12.41 -16.35 8.56
N ARG A 371 -12.01 -16.05 7.32
CA ARG A 371 -11.55 -17.05 6.37
C ARG A 371 -10.20 -16.71 5.76
N VAL A 372 -9.53 -17.76 5.27
CA VAL A 372 -8.27 -17.68 4.52
C VAL A 372 -8.39 -18.43 3.22
N ASN A 373 -8.08 -17.78 2.10
CA ASN A 373 -7.89 -18.45 0.82
C ASN A 373 -6.49 -19.07 0.79
N ASN A 374 -6.41 -20.40 0.78
CA ASN A 374 -5.13 -21.12 0.85
C ASN A 374 -4.29 -21.00 -0.43
N ASP A 375 -4.90 -20.69 -1.58
CA ASP A 375 -4.18 -20.55 -2.84
C ASP A 375 -3.47 -19.20 -2.93
N LEU A 376 -4.16 -18.12 -2.53
CA LEU A 376 -3.53 -16.81 -2.33
C LEU A 376 -2.48 -16.87 -1.24
N PHE A 377 -2.74 -17.61 -0.15
CA PHE A 377 -1.77 -17.74 0.92
C PHE A 377 -0.53 -18.56 0.48
N LEU A 378 -0.71 -19.61 -0.33
CA LEU A 378 0.39 -20.34 -0.96
C LEU A 378 1.23 -19.43 -1.85
N ALA A 379 0.60 -18.59 -2.68
CA ALA A 379 1.32 -17.63 -3.51
C ALA A 379 2.18 -16.67 -2.67
N VAL A 380 1.65 -16.19 -1.53
CA VAL A 380 2.40 -15.37 -0.57
C VAL A 380 3.62 -16.13 -0.01
N CYS A 381 3.44 -17.40 0.38
CA CYS A 381 4.53 -18.25 0.88
C CYS A 381 5.62 -18.48 -0.17
N ILE A 382 5.25 -18.68 -1.43
CA ILE A 382 6.20 -18.82 -2.55
C ILE A 382 6.99 -17.53 -2.75
N VAL A 383 6.33 -16.37 -2.75
CA VAL A 383 7.00 -15.08 -2.89
C VAL A 383 7.93 -14.79 -1.70
N ALA A 384 7.54 -15.16 -0.47
CA ALA A 384 8.38 -15.05 0.72
C ALA A 384 9.62 -15.95 0.62
N LEU A 385 9.46 -17.20 0.15
CA LEU A 385 10.57 -18.12 -0.09
C LEU A 385 11.52 -17.58 -1.16
N PHE A 386 10.99 -17.10 -2.28
CA PHE A 386 11.78 -16.49 -3.35
C PHE A 386 12.62 -15.32 -2.81
N LYS A 387 12.03 -14.43 -2.02
CA LYS A 387 12.75 -13.32 -1.38
C LYS A 387 13.81 -13.79 -0.40
N SER A 388 13.52 -14.82 0.40
CA SER A 388 14.49 -15.40 1.33
C SER A 388 15.71 -15.98 0.60
N CYS A 389 15.49 -16.67 -0.52
CA CYS A 389 16.55 -17.15 -1.39
C CYS A 389 17.35 -16.00 -2.01
N LEU A 390 16.67 -14.95 -2.51
CA LEU A 390 17.34 -13.75 -3.04
C LEU A 390 18.26 -13.10 -2.01
N CYS A 391 17.83 -13.01 -0.74
CA CYS A 391 18.67 -12.44 0.32
C CYS A 391 19.98 -13.23 0.49
N VAL A 392 19.94 -14.56 0.44
CA VAL A 392 21.13 -15.42 0.52
C VAL A 392 22.05 -15.19 -0.67
N VAL A 393 21.50 -15.14 -1.89
CA VAL A 393 22.26 -14.86 -3.12
C VAL A 393 22.96 -13.50 -3.04
N VAL A 394 22.26 -12.47 -2.55
CA VAL A 394 22.78 -11.12 -2.44
C VAL A 394 23.88 -11.02 -1.40
N ILE A 395 23.70 -11.61 -0.22
CA ILE A 395 24.75 -11.66 0.80
C ILE A 395 25.99 -12.36 0.26
N SER A 396 25.81 -13.50 -0.41
CA SER A 396 26.92 -14.28 -0.99
C SER A 396 27.70 -13.47 -2.02
N TYR A 397 26.99 -12.73 -2.87
CA TYR A 397 27.58 -11.87 -3.89
C TYR A 397 28.29 -10.63 -3.31
N LEU A 398 27.68 -9.97 -2.31
CA LEU A 398 28.22 -8.75 -1.72
C LEU A 398 29.27 -9.02 -0.63
N TRP A 399 29.43 -10.25 -0.14
CA TRP A 399 30.27 -10.58 1.02
C TRP A 399 31.71 -10.03 0.93
N LYS A 400 32.31 -10.17 -0.26
CA LYS A 400 33.68 -9.72 -0.55
C LYS A 400 33.74 -8.27 -1.06
N LYS A 401 32.60 -7.64 -1.36
CA LYS A 401 32.55 -6.25 -1.85
C LYS A 401 32.56 -5.27 -0.68
N LYS A 402 33.01 -4.04 -0.95
CA LYS A 402 32.99 -2.90 -0.02
C LYS A 402 32.04 -1.83 -0.56
N PRO A 403 30.71 -2.03 -0.44
CA PRO A 403 29.75 -1.00 -0.82
C PRO A 403 29.88 0.21 0.10
N LEU A 404 29.82 1.41 -0.47
CA LEU A 404 29.79 2.67 0.27
C LEU A 404 28.33 2.96 0.62
N ALA A 405 27.90 2.44 1.75
CA ALA A 405 26.51 2.44 2.18
C ALA A 405 26.09 3.70 2.94
N THR A 406 27.05 4.34 3.62
CA THR A 406 26.84 5.55 4.43
C THR A 406 27.69 6.71 3.94
N ILE A 407 27.36 7.95 4.34
CA ILE A 407 28.23 9.10 4.06
C ILE A 407 29.62 8.94 4.69
N GLY A 408 29.70 8.34 5.88
CA GLY A 408 30.97 8.08 6.55
C GLY A 408 31.84 7.08 5.79
N ASP A 409 31.26 6.03 5.19
CA ASP A 409 32.01 5.10 4.34
C ASP A 409 32.68 5.83 3.16
N ALA A 410 31.96 6.79 2.56
CA ALA A 410 32.52 7.61 1.50
C ALA A 410 33.66 8.49 2.00
N VAL A 411 33.48 9.18 3.13
CA VAL A 411 34.52 10.05 3.71
C VAL A 411 35.77 9.25 4.08
N ASP A 412 35.63 8.11 4.78
CA ASP A 412 36.75 7.21 5.09
C ASP A 412 37.48 6.77 3.82
N SER A 413 36.73 6.37 2.79
CA SER A 413 37.33 5.93 1.53
C SER A 413 38.03 7.05 0.75
N PHE A 414 37.52 8.29 0.78
CA PHE A 414 38.12 9.41 0.07
C PHE A 414 39.30 10.02 0.82
N ILE A 415 39.33 9.98 2.15
CA ILE A 415 40.49 10.43 2.94
C ILE A 415 41.68 9.49 2.70
N ARG A 416 41.47 8.18 2.78
CA ARG A 416 42.53 7.18 2.55
C ARG A 416 43.03 7.19 1.12
N LEU A 417 42.11 7.31 0.16
CA LEU A 417 42.44 7.38 -1.27
C LEU A 417 41.78 8.62 -1.91
N PRO A 418 42.45 9.79 -1.89
CA PRO A 418 41.93 11.03 -2.47
C PRO A 418 41.71 10.92 -3.98
N ASP A 419 40.61 11.51 -4.45
CA ASP A 419 40.23 11.48 -5.86
C ASP A 419 40.86 12.63 -6.65
N ALA A 420 41.65 12.32 -7.67
CA ALA A 420 42.30 13.32 -8.51
C ALA A 420 41.30 14.25 -9.23
N THR A 421 40.10 13.78 -9.56
CA THR A 421 39.13 14.54 -10.37
C THR A 421 38.43 15.68 -9.61
N THR A 422 38.47 15.66 -8.28
CA THR A 422 37.78 16.64 -7.40
C THR A 422 38.75 17.55 -6.64
N ARG A 423 40.05 17.51 -6.98
CA ARG A 423 41.09 18.32 -6.33
C ARG A 423 40.77 19.81 -6.44
N GLY A 424 40.99 20.54 -5.35
CA GLY A 424 40.73 21.99 -5.31
C GLY A 424 39.24 22.41 -5.28
N MET A 425 38.28 21.48 -5.25
CA MET A 425 36.85 21.79 -5.40
C MET A 425 36.05 21.79 -4.09
N CYS A 426 36.71 21.85 -2.93
CA CYS A 426 36.07 21.75 -1.61
C CYS A 426 35.01 22.84 -1.33
N THR A 427 35.01 23.94 -2.09
CA THR A 427 34.04 25.04 -2.01
C THR A 427 32.75 24.75 -2.81
N LEU A 428 32.69 23.62 -3.53
CA LEU A 428 31.56 23.22 -4.36
C LEU A 428 30.57 22.34 -3.57
N GLY A 429 29.29 22.68 -3.63
CA GLY A 429 28.21 21.83 -3.14
C GLY A 429 27.63 20.94 -4.23
N TRP A 430 26.67 20.09 -3.86
CA TRP A 430 26.02 19.17 -4.83
C TRP A 430 25.36 19.88 -6.01
N ARG A 431 24.88 21.11 -5.81
CA ARG A 431 24.23 21.93 -6.85
C ARG A 431 25.23 22.38 -7.91
N ASP A 432 26.48 22.61 -7.55
CA ASP A 432 27.55 23.01 -8.47
C ASP A 432 27.92 21.83 -9.42
N PHE A 433 27.91 20.60 -8.90
CA PHE A 433 28.15 19.38 -9.69
C PHE A 433 26.93 18.91 -10.51
N SER A 434 25.75 19.52 -10.32
CA SER A 434 24.54 19.13 -11.06
C SER A 434 24.51 19.74 -12.45
N ARG A 435 24.08 18.95 -13.46
CA ARG A 435 23.98 19.37 -14.89
C ARG A 435 23.11 20.61 -15.15
N ARG A 436 22.35 21.08 -14.15
CA ARG A 436 21.50 22.28 -14.20
C ARG A 436 22.10 23.51 -13.49
N SER A 437 23.39 23.51 -13.17
CA SER A 437 24.03 24.73 -12.68
C SER A 437 23.80 25.88 -13.69
N ARG A 438 23.15 26.94 -13.22
CA ARG A 438 22.81 28.17 -13.97
C ARG A 438 24.07 28.87 -14.55
N TRP A 439 25.26 28.40 -14.17
CA TRP A 439 26.58 28.91 -14.53
C TRP A 439 27.32 28.10 -15.59
N ARG A 440 26.70 27.07 -16.22
CA ARG A 440 27.28 26.42 -17.40
C ARG A 440 26.75 27.07 -18.69
N PRO A 441 27.61 27.66 -19.54
CA PRO A 441 27.22 28.03 -20.89
C PRO A 441 26.67 26.80 -21.62
N ARG A 442 25.61 26.99 -22.41
CA ARG A 442 24.89 25.92 -23.14
C ARG A 442 25.71 25.25 -24.27
N LYS A 443 27.03 25.48 -24.34
CA LYS A 443 27.93 24.92 -25.36
C LYS A 443 28.62 23.67 -24.80
N ARG A 444 28.43 22.55 -25.51
CA ARG A 444 29.09 21.22 -25.42
C ARG A 444 29.64 20.80 -24.02
N PRO A 445 28.96 19.90 -23.29
CA PRO A 445 29.37 19.45 -21.95
C PRO A 445 30.64 18.59 -21.89
N GLU A 446 31.24 18.20 -23.02
CA GLU A 446 32.37 17.27 -23.07
C GLU A 446 33.75 17.97 -22.98
N GLU A 447 33.80 19.30 -23.10
CA GLU A 447 35.07 20.04 -23.22
C GLU A 447 35.48 20.81 -21.93
N TYR A 448 34.57 20.98 -20.97
CA TYR A 448 34.84 21.70 -19.71
C TYR A 448 34.62 20.78 -18.50
N GLY A 449 35.73 20.28 -17.94
CA GLY A 449 35.78 19.53 -16.69
C GLY A 449 35.23 20.32 -15.50
N TRP A 450 35.16 19.68 -14.32
CA TRP A 450 34.89 20.41 -13.09
C TRP A 450 36.07 21.35 -12.82
N LEU A 451 35.83 22.67 -12.68
CA LEU A 451 36.88 23.67 -12.49
C LEU A 451 36.91 24.10 -11.02
N ALA A 452 38.12 24.14 -10.45
CA ALA A 452 38.40 24.56 -9.09
C ALA A 452 38.74 26.06 -9.04
N GLU A 453 37.88 26.87 -8.44
CA GLU A 453 38.11 28.31 -8.24
C GLU A 453 38.01 28.67 -6.74
N PRO A 454 38.88 29.57 -6.24
CA PRO A 454 38.71 30.18 -4.93
C PRO A 454 37.35 30.86 -4.85
N ARG A 455 36.66 30.73 -3.71
CA ARG A 455 35.36 31.36 -3.49
C ARG A 455 35.35 32.13 -2.17
N ARG A 456 34.83 33.35 -2.21
CA ARG A 456 34.53 34.12 -1.01
C ARG A 456 33.36 33.48 -0.27
N TRP A 457 33.49 33.26 1.04
CA TRP A 457 32.44 32.62 1.83
C TRP A 457 31.34 33.62 2.19
N GLU A 458 30.13 33.36 1.71
CA GLU A 458 28.93 34.08 2.10
C GLU A 458 28.09 33.24 3.04
N ARG A 459 27.59 33.86 4.12
CA ARG A 459 26.66 33.19 5.04
C ARG A 459 25.40 32.78 4.28
N ARG A 460 25.16 31.47 4.19
CA ARG A 460 23.95 30.92 3.58
C ARG A 460 23.13 30.19 4.62
N THR A 461 21.89 30.62 4.83
CA THR A 461 20.97 29.89 5.70
C THR A 461 20.61 28.55 5.07
N GLN A 462 21.21 27.48 5.57
CA GLN A 462 20.89 26.12 5.15
C GLN A 462 19.70 25.59 5.94
N ARG A 463 18.86 24.81 5.26
CA ARG A 463 17.67 24.18 5.82
C ARG A 463 17.72 22.69 5.54
N TRP A 464 17.02 21.91 6.36
CA TRP A 464 16.98 20.45 6.21
C TRP A 464 16.53 20.02 4.81
N GLY A 465 15.57 20.72 4.20
CA GLY A 465 15.12 20.45 2.84
C GLY A 465 16.11 20.82 1.73
N GLY A 466 17.21 21.50 2.04
CA GLY A 466 18.16 22.01 1.04
C GLY A 466 18.89 20.94 0.25
N SER A 467 19.06 19.74 0.84
CA SER A 467 19.72 18.56 0.25
C SER A 467 18.77 17.70 -0.58
N VAL A 468 17.46 17.94 -0.48
CA VAL A 468 16.45 17.16 -1.18
C VAL A 468 16.24 17.74 -2.58
N HIS A 469 16.41 16.91 -3.61
CA HIS A 469 16.14 17.31 -4.98
C HIS A 469 14.63 17.54 -5.20
N LEU A 470 14.30 18.54 -6.02
CA LEU A 470 12.91 18.85 -6.39
C LEU A 470 12.19 17.66 -7.06
N SER A 471 12.93 16.79 -7.77
CA SER A 471 12.37 15.58 -8.37
C SER A 471 11.83 14.61 -7.32
N ASP A 472 12.43 14.55 -6.14
CA ASP A 472 12.03 13.58 -5.13
C ASP A 472 10.88 14.12 -4.28
N TRP A 473 10.80 15.44 -4.11
CA TRP A 473 9.54 16.11 -3.71
C TRP A 473 8.42 15.79 -4.70
N PHE A 474 8.63 16.02 -6.00
CA PHE A 474 7.59 15.78 -7.00
C PHE A 474 7.10 14.33 -6.99
N LYS A 475 8.00 13.33 -7.05
CA LYS A 475 7.63 11.90 -7.05
C LYS A 475 6.88 11.47 -5.79
N THR A 476 7.35 11.91 -4.62
CA THR A 476 6.75 11.49 -3.33
C THR A 476 5.34 12.06 -3.19
N TYR A 477 5.21 13.36 -3.48
CA TYR A 477 3.93 14.05 -3.31
C TYR A 477 2.96 13.77 -4.45
N SER A 478 3.42 13.46 -5.67
CA SER A 478 2.51 13.11 -6.76
C SER A 478 1.67 11.88 -6.43
N ILE A 479 2.26 10.83 -5.85
CA ILE A 479 1.53 9.61 -5.52
C ILE A 479 0.67 9.81 -4.28
N GLY A 480 1.24 10.35 -3.21
CA GLY A 480 0.52 10.56 -1.95
C GLY A 480 -0.63 11.57 -2.06
N VAL A 481 -0.42 12.70 -2.74
CA VAL A 481 -1.46 13.73 -2.94
C VAL A 481 -2.53 13.26 -3.92
N VAL A 482 -2.16 12.55 -5.00
CA VAL A 482 -3.18 11.93 -5.88
C VAL A 482 -4.01 10.92 -5.10
N GLY A 483 -3.39 10.10 -4.24
CA GLY A 483 -4.11 9.19 -3.35
C GLY A 483 -5.08 9.92 -2.42
N LEU A 484 -4.67 11.03 -1.82
CA LEU A 484 -5.55 11.87 -0.99
C LEU A 484 -6.69 12.49 -1.81
N ILE A 485 -6.42 13.02 -3.00
CA ILE A 485 -7.44 13.61 -3.88
C ILE A 485 -8.46 12.54 -4.28
N LEU A 486 -8.00 11.38 -4.74
CA LEU A 486 -8.87 10.27 -5.12
C LEU A 486 -9.71 9.77 -3.93
N GLY A 487 -9.10 9.64 -2.75
CA GLY A 487 -9.81 9.28 -1.52
C GLY A 487 -10.84 10.32 -1.12
N PHE A 488 -10.53 11.61 -1.22
CA PHE A 488 -11.47 12.70 -0.94
C PHE A 488 -12.62 12.74 -1.95
N LEU A 489 -12.34 12.58 -3.24
CA LEU A 489 -13.36 12.49 -4.29
C LEU A 489 -14.25 11.27 -4.10
N ALA A 490 -13.68 10.12 -3.75
CA ALA A 490 -14.44 8.92 -3.43
C ALA A 490 -15.34 9.11 -2.20
N LEU A 491 -14.83 9.73 -1.12
CA LEU A 491 -15.61 10.00 0.09
C LEU A 491 -16.70 11.04 -0.14
N THR A 492 -16.44 12.11 -0.89
CA THR A 492 -17.46 13.13 -1.20
C THR A 492 -18.53 12.60 -2.15
N SER A 493 -18.13 11.79 -3.13
CA SER A 493 -19.05 11.02 -3.98
C SER A 493 -19.91 10.09 -3.14
N PHE A 494 -19.30 9.34 -2.22
CA PHE A 494 -20.00 8.47 -1.29
C PHE A 494 -20.94 9.23 -0.34
N VAL A 495 -20.56 10.40 0.17
CA VAL A 495 -21.43 11.24 1.01
C VAL A 495 -22.60 11.81 0.22
N GLY A 496 -22.35 12.22 -1.03
CA GLY A 496 -23.35 12.71 -1.95
C GLY A 496 -24.29 11.62 -2.47
N GLU A 497 -23.81 10.37 -2.50
CA GLU A 497 -24.64 9.19 -2.48
C GLU A 497 -25.38 9.17 -1.16
N VAL A 498 -24.80 8.77 -0.02
CA VAL A 498 -25.47 8.50 1.27
C VAL A 498 -26.51 9.54 1.74
N GLY A 499 -26.51 10.77 1.24
CA GLY A 499 -27.52 11.78 1.52
C GLY A 499 -27.07 12.75 2.60
N GLY A 500 -25.75 12.85 2.83
CA GLY A 500 -25.15 13.83 3.73
C GLY A 500 -24.13 13.27 4.72
N TRP A 501 -23.33 14.17 5.28
CA TRP A 501 -22.18 13.84 6.15
C TRP A 501 -22.60 13.17 7.46
N ASN A 502 -23.66 13.66 8.11
CA ASN A 502 -24.10 13.11 9.39
C ASN A 502 -24.47 11.64 9.23
N ARG A 503 -25.23 11.33 8.17
CA ARG A 503 -25.65 9.97 7.85
C ARG A 503 -24.47 9.07 7.45
N ALA A 504 -23.54 9.58 6.63
CA ALA A 504 -22.33 8.82 6.29
C ALA A 504 -21.46 8.50 7.51
N TYR A 505 -21.43 9.37 8.52
CA TYR A 505 -20.67 9.15 9.75
C TYR A 505 -21.36 8.21 10.73
N THR A 506 -22.68 8.32 10.88
CA THR A 506 -23.45 7.43 11.77
C THR A 506 -23.63 6.04 11.18
N TRP A 507 -23.59 5.90 9.85
CA TRP A 507 -23.77 4.61 9.20
C TRP A 507 -22.53 3.74 9.33
N GLY A 508 -22.74 2.58 9.96
CA GLY A 508 -21.75 1.53 10.05
C GLY A 508 -20.76 1.72 11.19
N THR A 509 -19.89 0.74 11.31
CA THR A 509 -18.92 0.63 12.39
C THR A 509 -17.50 0.80 11.87
N PHE A 510 -16.57 1.00 12.78
CA PHE A 510 -15.16 1.05 12.42
C PHE A 510 -14.67 -0.38 12.13
N GLY A 511 -14.03 -0.59 10.98
CA GLY A 511 -13.45 -1.88 10.63
C GLY A 511 -14.23 -2.67 9.59
N GLN A 512 -13.82 -3.92 9.41
CA GLN A 512 -14.45 -4.85 8.48
C GLN A 512 -15.72 -5.42 9.07
N ASP A 513 -16.82 -4.72 8.86
CA ASP A 513 -18.15 -5.09 9.31
C ASP A 513 -19.07 -5.39 8.13
N PRO A 514 -19.78 -6.52 8.14
CA PRO A 514 -20.82 -6.79 7.17
C PRO A 514 -21.93 -5.73 7.11
N GLU A 515 -22.23 -4.98 8.18
CA GLU A 515 -23.26 -3.92 8.21
C GLU A 515 -22.84 -2.63 7.51
N ASN A 516 -21.55 -2.48 7.20
CA ASN A 516 -21.06 -1.30 6.52
C ASN A 516 -21.64 -1.19 5.10
N PRO A 517 -21.80 0.04 4.62
CA PRO A 517 -22.34 0.30 3.29
C PRO A 517 -21.45 -0.29 2.19
N VAL A 518 -22.11 -0.82 1.14
CA VAL A 518 -21.44 -1.12 -0.13
C VAL A 518 -20.82 0.15 -0.67
N PHE A 519 -19.59 0.05 -1.17
CA PHE A 519 -18.86 1.16 -1.75
C PHE A 519 -19.49 1.53 -3.10
N ALA A 520 -20.36 2.55 -3.08
CA ALA A 520 -20.99 3.13 -4.25
C ALA A 520 -20.37 4.51 -4.55
N MET A 521 -20.26 4.83 -5.84
CA MET A 521 -19.86 6.15 -6.34
C MET A 521 -21.02 6.76 -7.12
N LYS A 522 -21.31 8.04 -6.89
CA LYS A 522 -22.40 8.80 -7.54
C LYS A 522 -22.26 8.93 -9.05
N TYR A 523 -21.03 9.20 -9.50
CA TYR A 523 -20.73 9.47 -10.90
C TYR A 523 -19.50 8.67 -11.37
N PRO A 524 -19.58 7.32 -11.47
CA PRO A 524 -18.48 6.56 -12.02
C PRO A 524 -18.38 6.84 -13.53
N SER A 525 -17.18 7.10 -14.02
CA SER A 525 -16.97 7.13 -15.47
C SER A 525 -17.21 5.73 -16.05
N LYS A 526 -17.89 5.59 -17.19
CA LYS A 526 -18.11 4.29 -17.86
C LYS A 526 -16.84 3.40 -17.98
N PRO A 527 -15.64 3.94 -18.30
CA PRO A 527 -14.42 3.13 -18.31
C PRO A 527 -14.04 2.56 -16.93
N LEU A 528 -14.24 3.35 -15.87
CA LEU A 528 -13.99 2.92 -14.48
C LEU A 528 -14.99 1.83 -14.06
N GLU A 529 -16.26 2.00 -14.42
CA GLU A 529 -17.30 1.01 -14.17
C GLU A 529 -16.98 -0.32 -14.87
N ASN A 530 -16.61 -0.28 -16.16
CA ASN A 530 -16.20 -1.47 -16.91
C ASN A 530 -14.94 -2.12 -16.31
N PHE A 531 -13.95 -1.33 -15.88
CA PHE A 531 -12.73 -1.85 -15.26
C PHE A 531 -13.01 -2.53 -13.92
N VAL A 532 -13.78 -1.88 -13.04
CA VAL A 532 -14.19 -2.42 -11.75
C VAL A 532 -15.05 -3.67 -11.95
N GLY A 533 -16.04 -3.61 -12.85
CA GLY A 533 -16.91 -4.73 -13.18
C GLY A 533 -16.12 -5.93 -13.71
N SER A 534 -15.13 -5.72 -14.60
CA SER A 534 -14.29 -6.80 -15.14
C SER A 534 -13.40 -7.47 -14.10
N LEU A 535 -12.88 -6.72 -13.11
CA LEU A 535 -12.06 -7.28 -12.04
C LEU A 535 -12.90 -7.91 -10.93
N ALA A 536 -14.13 -7.42 -10.73
CA ALA A 536 -15.01 -7.87 -9.66
C ALA A 536 -15.77 -9.17 -9.97
N ILE A 537 -15.61 -9.74 -11.17
CA ILE A 537 -16.27 -10.99 -11.61
C ILE A 537 -15.86 -12.18 -10.72
N ASN A 538 -14.67 -12.16 -10.12
CA ASN A 538 -14.20 -13.24 -9.25
C ASN A 538 -13.74 -12.74 -7.86
N PRO A 539 -13.77 -13.62 -6.83
CA PRO A 539 -13.37 -13.25 -5.47
C PRO A 539 -11.96 -12.71 -5.34
N VAL A 540 -11.06 -13.27 -6.12
CA VAL A 540 -9.66 -12.86 -6.12
C VAL A 540 -9.52 -11.44 -6.63
N GLY A 541 -10.17 -11.08 -7.73
CA GLY A 541 -10.08 -9.78 -8.37
C GLY A 541 -10.73 -8.67 -7.53
N SER A 542 -11.89 -8.92 -6.91
CA SER A 542 -12.50 -8.01 -5.92
C SER A 542 -11.59 -7.77 -4.70
N SER A 543 -10.97 -8.85 -4.20
CA SER A 543 -10.02 -8.76 -3.09
C SER A 543 -8.75 -8.00 -3.48
N LEU A 544 -8.24 -8.17 -4.70
CA LEU A 544 -7.10 -7.41 -5.21
C LEU A 544 -7.43 -5.93 -5.39
N LEU A 545 -8.62 -5.63 -5.95
CA LEU A 545 -9.09 -4.28 -6.22
C LEU A 545 -9.19 -3.45 -4.93
N SER A 546 -9.81 -4.02 -3.88
CA SER A 546 -9.92 -3.36 -2.57
C SER A 546 -8.56 -3.12 -1.88
N ASN A 547 -7.51 -3.84 -2.28
CA ASN A 547 -6.15 -3.69 -1.75
C ASN A 547 -5.23 -2.79 -2.60
N LEU A 548 -5.66 -2.28 -3.76
CA LEU A 548 -4.84 -1.36 -4.58
C LEU A 548 -4.37 -0.10 -3.82
N PRO A 549 -5.20 0.55 -2.97
CA PRO A 549 -4.74 1.71 -2.19
C PRO A 549 -3.53 1.40 -1.31
N GLN A 550 -3.45 0.17 -0.77
CA GLN A 550 -2.31 -0.27 0.04
C GLN A 550 -0.99 -0.24 -0.73
N LEU A 551 -1.01 -0.62 -2.02
CA LEU A 551 0.18 -0.54 -2.85
C LEU A 551 0.68 0.89 -3.01
N GLY A 552 -0.24 1.84 -3.22
CA GLY A 552 0.07 3.27 -3.28
C GLY A 552 0.67 3.79 -1.98
N LEU A 553 0.15 3.35 -0.82
CA LEU A 553 0.69 3.66 0.49
C LEU A 553 2.13 3.12 0.66
N SER A 554 2.39 1.85 0.28
CA SER A 554 3.73 1.25 0.38
C SER A 554 4.74 2.03 -0.44
N ILE A 555 4.39 2.41 -1.67
CA ILE A 555 5.26 3.21 -2.55
C ILE A 555 5.53 4.59 -1.93
N THR A 556 4.49 5.24 -1.38
CA THR A 556 4.63 6.55 -0.71
C THR A 556 5.56 6.46 0.49
N CYS A 557 5.41 5.44 1.35
CA CYS A 557 6.29 5.20 2.49
C CYS A 557 7.76 4.96 2.07
N LEU A 558 8.00 4.20 1.00
CA LEU A 558 9.35 4.01 0.46
C LEU A 558 9.97 5.32 -0.07
N LEU A 559 9.19 6.17 -0.72
CA LEU A 559 9.66 7.47 -1.21
C LEU A 559 9.90 8.46 -0.07
N LEU A 560 9.08 8.42 0.98
CA LEU A 560 9.30 9.20 2.21
C LEU A 560 10.63 8.83 2.86
N ASN A 561 11.02 7.54 2.88
CA ASN A 561 12.34 7.13 3.36
C ASN A 561 13.45 7.90 2.66
N VAL A 562 13.39 8.07 1.33
CA VAL A 562 14.40 8.82 0.56
C VAL A 562 14.53 10.28 1.04
N ILE A 563 13.41 10.95 1.28
CA ILE A 563 13.39 12.35 1.75
C ILE A 563 14.00 12.44 3.14
N TYR A 564 13.57 11.60 4.08
CA TYR A 564 14.11 11.60 5.45
C TYR A 564 15.60 11.27 5.48
N THR A 565 16.05 10.25 4.74
CA THR A 565 17.47 9.90 4.63
C THR A 565 18.30 11.12 4.21
N ARG A 566 17.85 11.88 3.21
CA ARG A 566 18.56 13.09 2.75
C ARG A 566 18.58 14.24 3.75
N MET A 567 17.52 14.41 4.51
CA MET A 567 17.48 15.40 5.58
C MET A 567 18.43 15.04 6.72
N PHE A 568 18.44 13.77 7.15
CA PHE A 568 19.35 13.29 8.19
C PHE A 568 20.81 13.32 7.75
N MET A 569 21.13 12.94 6.50
CA MET A 569 22.47 13.13 5.93
C MET A 569 22.94 14.57 5.99
N ALA A 570 22.08 15.53 5.63
CA ALA A 570 22.45 16.95 5.67
C ALA A 570 22.71 17.43 7.10
N ARG A 571 21.90 16.97 8.05
CA ARG A 571 22.12 17.25 9.48
C ARG A 571 23.43 16.66 9.98
N GLU A 572 23.74 15.43 9.62
CA GLU A 572 25.01 14.81 10.00
C GLU A 572 26.20 15.58 9.40
N TRP A 573 26.15 15.86 8.10
CA TRP A 573 27.21 16.57 7.38
C TRP A 573 27.53 17.94 7.98
N THR A 574 26.50 18.76 8.19
CA THR A 574 26.67 20.10 8.79
C THR A 574 27.24 20.04 10.21
N SER A 575 26.97 18.95 10.94
CA SER A 575 27.44 18.79 12.30
C SER A 575 28.96 18.58 12.42
N TYR A 576 29.66 18.19 11.35
CA TYR A 576 31.13 18.13 11.29
C TYR A 576 31.79 19.52 11.27
N SER A 577 31.05 20.61 10.99
CA SER A 577 31.60 21.97 11.08
C SER A 577 31.59 22.58 12.48
N LEU A 578 30.89 21.94 13.40
CA LEU A 578 30.69 22.48 14.74
C LEU A 578 31.68 21.89 15.74
N ASN A 579 31.94 20.60 15.65
CA ASN A 579 32.76 19.86 16.62
C ASN A 579 33.49 18.71 15.95
N LEU A 580 34.62 18.31 16.54
CA LEU A 580 35.32 17.07 16.23
C LEU A 580 34.42 15.86 16.53
N LYS A 581 34.09 15.09 15.50
CA LYS A 581 33.21 13.91 15.61
C LYS A 581 33.81 12.69 14.91
N PRO A 582 33.61 11.48 15.45
CA PRO A 582 33.99 10.27 14.75
C PRO A 582 33.06 10.03 13.54
N LEU A 583 33.60 9.40 12.50
CA LEU A 583 32.79 8.97 11.35
C LEU A 583 31.88 7.81 11.75
N ARG A 584 30.63 7.86 11.29
CA ARG A 584 29.69 6.74 11.34
C ARG A 584 29.83 5.92 10.07
N VAL A 585 30.40 4.74 10.19
CA VAL A 585 30.76 3.89 9.05
C VAL A 585 30.12 2.51 9.18
N SER A 586 30.02 1.83 8.04
CA SER A 586 29.50 0.47 8.00
C SER A 586 30.45 -0.51 8.68
N VAL A 587 31.77 -0.32 8.61
CA VAL A 587 32.76 -1.21 9.25
C VAL A 587 33.75 -0.35 10.05
N PRO A 588 33.56 -0.20 11.38
CA PRO A 588 34.35 0.75 12.16
C PRO A 588 35.78 0.28 12.39
N LYS A 589 36.70 1.25 12.40
CA LYS A 589 38.10 1.10 12.83
C LYS A 589 38.48 2.25 13.76
N GLY A 590 39.39 1.99 14.71
CA GLY A 590 39.86 3.00 15.66
C GLY A 590 38.72 3.65 16.46
N GLN A 591 38.57 4.96 16.36
CA GLN A 591 37.53 5.73 17.08
C GLN A 591 36.22 5.89 16.29
N GLN A 592 36.12 5.32 15.08
CA GLN A 592 34.90 5.36 14.27
C GLN A 592 33.75 4.61 14.96
N GLN A 593 32.52 5.02 14.70
CA GLN A 593 31.33 4.39 15.24
C GLN A 593 30.64 3.53 14.18
N SER A 594 30.18 2.34 14.56
CA SER A 594 29.29 1.54 13.72
C SER A 594 27.89 2.12 13.78
N GLU A 595 27.24 2.28 12.63
CA GLU A 595 25.81 2.51 12.57
C GLU A 595 25.12 1.25 12.01
N PRO A 596 24.32 0.52 12.81
CA PRO A 596 23.71 -0.73 12.37
C PRO A 596 22.53 -0.53 11.40
N PHE A 597 21.94 0.67 11.34
CA PHE A 597 20.75 0.98 10.56
C PHE A 597 21.01 2.15 9.60
N LEU A 598 20.72 1.97 8.31
CA LEU A 598 21.17 2.86 7.24
C LEU A 598 20.76 4.32 7.45
N GLU A 599 21.76 5.19 7.62
CA GLU A 599 21.83 6.66 7.68
C GLU A 599 20.87 7.39 8.66
N ILE A 600 19.61 6.94 8.76
CA ILE A 600 18.59 7.45 9.68
C ILE A 600 18.81 6.82 11.06
N PRO A 601 18.90 7.63 12.13
CA PRO A 601 19.01 7.09 13.48
C PRO A 601 17.79 6.23 13.85
N LEU A 602 18.03 5.09 14.49
CA LEU A 602 17.03 4.04 14.77
C LEU A 602 15.71 4.55 15.38
N PRO A 603 15.68 5.48 16.37
CA PRO A 603 14.42 5.94 16.96
C PRO A 603 13.48 6.59 15.93
N TYR A 604 14.02 7.39 15.02
CA TYR A 604 13.24 8.06 13.98
C TYR A 604 12.77 7.06 12.91
N ALA A 605 13.61 6.08 12.59
CA ALA A 605 13.22 4.99 11.71
C ALA A 605 12.03 4.21 12.29
N ILE A 606 12.06 3.86 13.58
CA ILE A 606 10.96 3.16 14.25
C ILE A 606 9.66 3.97 14.18
N VAL A 607 9.68 5.26 14.52
CA VAL A 607 8.49 6.13 14.46
C VAL A 607 7.89 6.16 13.05
N MET A 608 8.74 6.28 12.04
CA MET A 608 8.31 6.29 10.63
C MET A 608 7.69 4.95 10.21
N GLN A 609 8.27 3.82 10.62
CA GLN A 609 7.71 2.50 10.31
C GLN A 609 6.39 2.24 11.05
N VAL A 610 6.26 2.69 12.29
CA VAL A 610 5.01 2.59 13.06
C VAL A 610 3.91 3.43 12.42
N ALA A 611 4.22 4.66 11.96
CA ALA A 611 3.27 5.49 11.22
C ALA A 611 2.85 4.83 9.89
N GLY A 612 3.80 4.22 9.17
CA GLY A 612 3.53 3.42 7.98
C GLY A 612 2.60 2.24 8.28
N LEU A 613 2.89 1.45 9.30
CA LEU A 613 2.05 0.33 9.72
C LEU A 613 0.63 0.78 10.09
N LEU A 614 0.51 1.91 10.80
CA LEU A 614 -0.78 2.48 11.18
C LEU A 614 -1.61 2.85 9.94
N VAL A 615 -1.04 3.55 8.96
CA VAL A 615 -1.81 3.93 7.75
C VAL A 615 -2.22 2.70 6.94
N HIS A 616 -1.37 1.68 6.86
CA HIS A 616 -1.69 0.42 6.18
C HIS A 616 -2.83 -0.32 6.89
N TRP A 617 -2.78 -0.42 8.22
CA TRP A 617 -3.84 -1.08 8.99
C TRP A 617 -5.17 -0.32 8.91
N LEU A 618 -5.16 1.01 8.99
CA LEU A 618 -6.36 1.83 8.81
C LEU A 618 -6.95 1.65 7.41
N CYS A 619 -6.09 1.67 6.38
CA CYS A 619 -6.52 1.49 5.01
C CYS A 619 -7.17 0.11 4.78
N ALA A 620 -6.66 -0.96 5.42
CA ALA A 620 -7.21 -2.31 5.29
C ALA A 620 -8.60 -2.44 5.92
N ASN A 621 -8.91 -1.56 6.86
CA ASN A 621 -10.20 -1.45 7.52
C ASN A 621 -11.12 -0.41 6.86
N SER A 622 -10.61 0.37 5.90
CA SER A 622 -11.38 1.41 5.21
C SER A 622 -12.16 0.87 4.02
N VAL A 623 -11.51 0.15 3.11
CA VAL A 623 -12.12 -0.45 1.91
C VAL A 623 -11.72 -1.91 1.86
N TYR A 624 -12.70 -2.79 1.78
CA TYR A 624 -12.47 -4.24 1.86
C TYR A 624 -13.56 -5.02 1.13
N ALA A 625 -13.20 -6.19 0.61
CA ALA A 625 -14.16 -7.14 0.06
C ALA A 625 -14.72 -8.04 1.17
N ILE A 626 -16.04 -8.28 1.14
CA ILE A 626 -16.71 -9.30 1.95
C ILE A 626 -17.36 -10.33 1.02
N ILE A 627 -17.28 -11.60 1.41
CA ILE A 627 -17.98 -12.69 0.71
C ILE A 627 -19.27 -13.00 1.43
N VAL A 628 -20.37 -13.01 0.68
CA VAL A 628 -21.69 -13.39 1.13
C VAL A 628 -21.98 -14.78 0.60
N GLU A 629 -22.27 -15.70 1.50
CA GLU A 629 -22.64 -17.07 1.18
C GLU A 629 -24.14 -17.25 1.31
N PRO A 630 -24.81 -17.87 0.33
CA PRO A 630 -26.19 -18.27 0.49
C PRO A 630 -26.26 -19.35 1.56
N LEU A 631 -27.18 -19.17 2.51
CA LEU A 631 -27.57 -20.21 3.44
C LEU A 631 -28.80 -20.90 2.84
N GLU A 632 -28.70 -22.19 2.55
CA GLU A 632 -29.76 -22.96 1.93
C GLU A 632 -31.05 -22.93 2.77
N ALA A 633 -32.17 -22.96 2.05
CA ALA A 633 -33.49 -22.88 2.64
C ALA A 633 -33.87 -24.12 3.47
N ILE A 634 -33.29 -25.28 3.20
CA ILE A 634 -33.74 -26.53 3.80
C ILE A 634 -32.54 -27.18 4.49
N PRO A 635 -32.68 -27.71 5.71
CA PRO A 635 -31.59 -28.44 6.35
C PRO A 635 -31.20 -29.67 5.49
N PRO A 636 -29.91 -30.09 5.49
CA PRO A 636 -29.36 -31.03 4.51
C PRO A 636 -30.04 -32.40 4.49
N ASP A 637 -30.72 -32.75 5.58
CA ASP A 637 -31.41 -34.01 5.82
C ASP A 637 -32.77 -34.12 5.08
N GLN A 638 -33.25 -33.05 4.43
CA GLN A 638 -34.51 -33.04 3.70
C GLN A 638 -34.39 -32.69 2.20
N ILE A 639 -33.17 -32.61 1.65
CA ILE A 639 -32.97 -32.24 0.24
C ILE A 639 -33.26 -33.42 -0.69
N VAL A 640 -34.45 -33.46 -1.28
CA VAL A 640 -34.68 -34.16 -2.55
C VAL A 640 -34.40 -33.14 -3.66
N SER A 641 -33.18 -33.19 -4.22
CA SER A 641 -32.70 -32.47 -5.41
C SER A 641 -33.43 -31.16 -5.75
N SER A 642 -32.99 -30.04 -5.17
CA SER A 642 -33.39 -28.73 -5.68
C SER A 642 -32.85 -28.56 -7.11
N SER A 643 -33.76 -28.38 -8.07
CA SER A 643 -33.46 -28.16 -9.51
C SER A 643 -32.80 -26.80 -9.82
N TYR A 644 -32.57 -25.97 -8.79
CA TYR A 644 -31.92 -24.66 -8.94
C TYR A 644 -30.40 -24.79 -8.80
N GLY A 645 -29.70 -24.36 -9.86
CA GLY A 645 -28.28 -24.60 -10.11
C GLY A 645 -27.27 -24.03 -9.09
N GLN A 646 -25.99 -24.17 -9.45
CA GLN A 646 -24.80 -23.87 -8.65
C GLN A 646 -24.94 -22.68 -7.68
N ILE A 647 -24.71 -22.96 -6.38
CA ILE A 647 -24.51 -21.97 -5.31
C ILE A 647 -23.44 -20.95 -5.73
N THR A 648 -23.85 -19.73 -6.06
CA THR A 648 -22.94 -18.64 -6.42
C THR A 648 -22.62 -17.79 -5.17
N MET A 649 -21.34 -17.63 -4.86
CA MET A 649 -20.88 -16.73 -3.79
C MET A 649 -20.89 -15.29 -4.30
N TYR A 650 -21.46 -14.37 -3.52
CA TYR A 650 -21.55 -12.95 -3.89
C TYR A 650 -20.52 -12.12 -3.16
N ILE A 651 -20.01 -11.08 -3.83
CA ILE A 651 -18.86 -10.34 -3.34
C ILE A 651 -19.12 -8.86 -3.48
N ASN A 652 -19.05 -8.17 -2.35
CA ASN A 652 -19.24 -6.73 -2.29
C ASN A 652 -17.99 -6.08 -1.73
N ILE A 653 -17.64 -4.93 -2.30
CA ILE A 653 -16.64 -4.05 -1.72
C ILE A 653 -17.39 -3.10 -0.79
N LEU A 654 -17.05 -3.09 0.49
CA LEU A 654 -17.65 -2.24 1.51
C LEU A 654 -16.70 -1.12 1.89
N LEU A 655 -17.26 -0.05 2.44
CA LEU A 655 -16.53 1.12 2.94
C LEU A 655 -16.86 1.36 4.43
N SER A 656 -15.84 1.35 5.28
CA SER A 656 -15.93 1.93 6.62
C SER A 656 -15.55 3.41 6.56
N PHE A 657 -16.56 4.28 6.59
CA PHE A 657 -16.38 5.73 6.50
C PHE A 657 -15.44 6.29 7.60
N LYS A 658 -15.60 5.78 8.83
CA LYS A 658 -14.76 6.15 9.99
C LYS A 658 -13.29 5.80 9.76
N ALA A 659 -12.99 4.59 9.29
CA ALA A 659 -11.63 4.16 9.01
C ALA A 659 -11.03 4.85 7.78
N ALA A 660 -11.85 5.19 6.78
CA ALA A 660 -11.41 5.95 5.61
C ALA A 660 -10.96 7.36 5.98
N ILE A 661 -11.75 8.10 6.79
CA ILE A 661 -11.34 9.42 7.30
C ILE A 661 -10.06 9.31 8.14
N ALA A 662 -9.97 8.32 9.03
CA ALA A 662 -8.76 8.12 9.84
C ALA A 662 -7.52 7.86 8.97
N THR A 663 -7.65 7.04 7.91
CA THR A 663 -6.57 6.78 6.93
C THR A 663 -6.13 8.08 6.25
N MET A 664 -7.09 8.90 5.80
CA MET A 664 -6.85 10.17 5.14
C MET A 664 -6.13 11.18 6.04
N VAL A 665 -6.55 11.30 7.30
CA VAL A 665 -5.93 12.19 8.29
C VAL A 665 -4.50 11.76 8.59
N VAL A 666 -4.27 10.47 8.85
CA VAL A 666 -2.92 9.95 9.13
C VAL A 666 -2.01 10.13 7.92
N LEU A 667 -2.49 9.84 6.70
CA LEU A 667 -1.72 10.06 5.47
C LEU A 667 -1.38 11.54 5.26
N PHE A 668 -2.33 12.44 5.49
CA PHE A 668 -2.10 13.89 5.40
C PHE A 668 -1.02 14.35 6.38
N VAL A 669 -1.09 13.91 7.64
CA VAL A 669 -0.07 14.22 8.66
C VAL A 669 1.30 13.68 8.24
N MET A 670 1.37 12.43 7.77
CA MET A 670 2.64 11.84 7.29
C MET A 670 3.27 12.64 6.14
N LEU A 671 2.46 13.19 5.23
CA LEU A 671 2.93 14.03 4.12
C LEU A 671 3.29 15.46 4.56
N LEU A 672 2.67 15.98 5.62
CA LEU A 672 2.94 17.31 6.15
C LEU A 672 4.25 17.37 6.97
N VAL A 673 4.57 16.34 7.75
CA VAL A 673 5.75 16.32 8.64
C VAL A 673 7.07 16.60 7.89
N PRO A 674 7.38 15.98 6.74
CA PRO A 674 8.59 16.31 5.99
C PRO A 674 8.62 17.76 5.50
N ILE A 675 7.48 18.35 5.13
CA ILE A 675 7.40 19.76 4.71
C ILE A 675 7.79 20.65 5.87
N ILE A 676 7.22 20.43 7.06
CA ILE A 676 7.54 21.21 8.26
C ILE A 676 9.02 21.00 8.63
N ALA A 677 9.47 19.75 8.68
CA ALA A 677 10.86 19.41 8.99
C ALA A 677 11.85 20.07 8.03
N SER A 678 11.51 20.16 6.74
CA SER A 678 12.33 20.79 5.71
C SER A 678 12.64 22.27 6.00
N ARG A 679 11.81 22.94 6.80
CA ARG A 679 11.92 24.36 7.11
C ARG A 679 12.89 24.66 8.25
N PHE A 680 13.22 23.67 9.08
CA PHE A 680 14.19 23.85 10.15
C PHE A 680 15.56 24.21 9.60
N ARG A 681 16.25 25.11 10.30
CA ARG A 681 17.61 25.54 9.95
C ARG A 681 18.59 24.44 10.35
N LEU A 682 19.57 24.19 9.50
CA LEU A 682 20.72 23.36 9.85
C LEU A 682 21.69 24.20 10.69
N SER A 683 22.34 23.55 11.65
CA SER A 683 23.36 24.19 12.49
C SER A 683 24.74 23.92 11.88
N GLY A 684 25.57 24.95 11.75
CA GLY A 684 26.89 24.86 11.15
C GLY A 684 26.98 25.49 9.75
N GLU A 685 28.19 25.90 9.38
CA GLU A 685 28.51 26.52 8.11
C GLU A 685 29.31 25.51 7.27
N THR A 686 28.65 24.86 6.30
CA THR A 686 29.31 23.93 5.37
C THR A 686 28.86 24.08 3.93
N VAL A 687 29.61 23.50 3.00
CA VAL A 687 29.05 23.23 1.66
C VAL A 687 28.06 22.08 1.77
N LEU A 688 26.88 22.25 1.17
CA LEU A 688 25.88 21.20 1.20
C LEU A 688 26.22 20.15 0.14
N VAL A 689 26.69 18.98 0.57
CA VAL A 689 27.11 17.87 -0.33
C VAL A 689 26.00 16.86 -0.63
N GLY A 690 24.99 16.73 0.24
CA GLY A 690 23.91 15.77 0.07
C GLY A 690 24.41 14.33 -0.17
N SER A 691 23.80 13.61 -1.10
CA SER A 691 24.26 12.29 -1.56
C SER A 691 25.35 12.34 -2.63
N CYS A 692 25.84 13.51 -3.03
CA CYS A 692 26.69 13.64 -4.22
C CYS A 692 28.12 13.16 -3.96
N SER A 693 28.53 12.05 -4.58
CA SER A 693 29.88 11.49 -4.43
C SER A 693 30.99 12.49 -4.78
N ALA A 694 30.81 13.34 -5.80
CA ALA A 694 31.80 14.34 -6.20
C ALA A 694 31.95 15.47 -5.17
N ALA A 695 30.84 15.91 -4.59
CA ALA A 695 30.86 16.94 -3.54
C ALA A 695 31.44 16.41 -2.23
N ILE A 696 31.11 15.18 -1.85
CA ILE A 696 31.71 14.51 -0.69
C ILE A 696 33.22 14.36 -0.90
N SER A 697 33.62 13.84 -2.06
CA SER A 697 35.02 13.66 -2.43
C SER A 697 35.83 14.96 -2.41
N ALA A 698 35.27 16.05 -2.96
CA ALA A 698 35.92 17.34 -3.00
C ALA A 698 36.23 17.90 -1.59
N ALA A 699 35.40 17.58 -0.60
CA ALA A 699 35.60 17.97 0.80
C ALA A 699 36.65 17.12 1.54
N CYS A 700 37.05 15.97 0.99
CA CYS A 700 37.93 14.99 1.63
C CYS A 700 39.42 15.12 1.25
N HIS A 701 39.81 16.19 0.54
CA HIS A 701 41.22 16.49 0.27
C HIS A 701 41.88 17.06 1.53
N VAL A 702 42.66 16.24 2.22
CA VAL A 702 43.23 16.55 3.55
C VAL A 702 44.70 16.97 3.48
N LEU A 703 45.12 17.76 4.47
CA LEU A 703 46.52 18.18 4.68
C LEU A 703 47.18 17.28 5.74
N GLN A 704 48.48 17.02 5.58
CA GLN A 704 49.25 16.24 6.55
C GLN A 704 49.31 16.98 7.89
N PRO A 705 49.06 16.30 9.04
CA PRO A 705 49.21 16.90 10.36
C PRO A 705 50.65 17.37 10.61
N ASN A 706 50.80 18.48 11.34
CA ASN A 706 52.11 18.98 11.76
C ASN A 706 52.71 18.03 12.80
N ARG A 707 53.46 17.01 12.39
CA ARG A 707 54.38 16.31 13.29
C ARG A 707 55.62 17.18 13.44
N GLU A 708 55.79 17.81 14.61
CA GLU A 708 57.12 18.21 15.04
C GLU A 708 57.97 16.94 15.13
N LEU A 709 58.90 16.76 14.17
CA LEU A 709 59.97 15.78 14.31
C LEU A 709 60.70 16.11 15.63
N PRO A 710 60.96 15.12 16.52
CA PRO A 710 61.84 15.34 17.65
C PRO A 710 63.14 15.93 17.10
N ARG A 711 63.52 17.11 17.59
CA ARG A 711 64.80 17.75 17.23
C ARG A 711 65.88 16.68 17.30
N ALA A 712 66.44 16.33 16.14
CA ALA A 712 67.67 15.57 16.09
C ALA A 712 68.66 16.35 16.95
N SER A 713 69.06 15.75 18.06
CA SER A 713 70.19 16.21 18.86
C SER A 713 71.35 16.41 17.89
N THR A 714 71.84 17.65 17.85
CA THR A 714 73.04 18.10 17.15
C THR A 714 74.10 17.00 17.03
N PRO A 715 74.62 16.72 15.82
CA PRO A 715 75.79 15.87 15.68
C PRO A 715 76.96 16.52 16.43
N GLY A 716 77.55 15.80 17.38
CA GLY A 716 78.84 16.18 17.96
C GLY A 716 79.92 16.24 16.87
N PRO A 717 80.97 17.06 17.05
CA PRO A 717 81.96 17.31 16.02
C PRO A 717 82.71 16.04 15.64
N ILE A 718 82.87 15.88 14.33
CA ILE A 718 83.60 14.81 13.64
C ILE A 718 85.07 14.82 14.10
N SER A 719 85.55 13.71 14.67
CA SER A 719 86.97 13.42 14.79
C SER A 719 87.46 12.69 13.54
N SER A 720 88.41 13.31 12.86
CA SER A 720 89.22 12.78 11.75
C SER A 720 89.96 11.49 12.11
N TRP A 721 90.08 10.56 11.15
CA TRP A 721 91.16 9.57 10.83
C TRP A 721 90.47 8.53 9.90
N GLY A 722 90.97 8.02 8.76
CA GLY A 722 92.22 8.08 8.02
C GLY A 722 92.06 7.24 6.72
N LEU A 723 93.02 7.40 5.79
CA LEU A 723 93.12 6.84 4.43
C LEU A 723 93.00 5.30 4.29
N SER A 724 92.48 4.81 3.15
CA SER A 724 93.28 4.22 2.04
C SER A 724 92.44 3.42 1.01
N ASP A 725 92.52 3.85 -0.25
CA ASP A 725 92.67 3.13 -1.53
C ASP A 725 91.89 1.84 -1.86
N SER A 726 91.17 1.86 -3.00
CA SER A 726 91.53 1.10 -4.23
C SER A 726 90.48 1.23 -5.36
N ASP A 727 90.95 1.75 -6.51
CA ASP A 727 90.70 1.40 -7.93
C ASP A 727 89.40 0.63 -8.33
N SER A 728 88.60 1.00 -9.33
CA SER A 728 88.93 1.28 -10.74
C SER A 728 87.65 1.60 -11.56
N PHE A 729 87.78 2.46 -12.57
CA PHE A 729 86.80 2.80 -13.64
C PHE A 729 86.95 1.80 -14.82
N PRO A 730 85.94 1.59 -15.74
CA PRO A 730 85.54 2.62 -16.71
C PRO A 730 84.08 2.66 -17.21
N LEU A 731 83.78 3.81 -17.85
CA LEU A 731 82.64 4.19 -18.67
C LEU A 731 82.30 3.18 -19.80
N ASN A 732 81.00 2.94 -20.06
CA ASN A 732 80.25 3.39 -21.26
C ASN A 732 78.98 2.56 -21.47
N GLN A 733 77.81 3.19 -21.51
CA GLN A 733 76.86 3.15 -22.63
C GLN A 733 75.57 3.90 -22.27
N THR A 734 75.32 4.95 -23.03
CA THR A 734 74.00 5.57 -23.20
C THR A 734 73.02 4.56 -23.78
N ASP A 735 71.89 4.33 -23.13
CA ASP A 735 70.65 4.07 -23.86
C ASP A 735 69.41 4.53 -23.07
N GLN A 736 68.50 5.14 -23.83
CA GLN A 736 67.25 5.75 -23.39
C GLN A 736 66.27 4.70 -22.82
N LYS A 737 65.74 4.91 -21.61
CA LYS A 737 64.37 4.54 -21.21
C LYS A 737 64.02 5.09 -19.82
N GLY A 738 62.74 5.44 -19.67
CA GLY A 738 62.21 6.28 -18.60
C GLY A 738 62.49 5.77 -17.19
N TYR A 739 62.76 6.73 -16.30
CA TYR A 739 62.94 6.49 -14.88
C TYR A 739 61.59 6.15 -14.24
N GLN A 740 61.29 4.86 -14.12
CA GLN A 740 60.41 4.37 -13.06
C GLN A 740 61.09 4.70 -11.74
N ILE A 741 60.55 5.68 -11.02
CA ILE A 741 60.86 5.83 -9.60
C ILE A 741 60.19 4.64 -8.90
N HIS A 742 61.00 3.62 -8.63
CA HIS A 742 60.72 2.60 -7.62
C HIS A 742 60.51 3.34 -6.29
N LEU A 743 59.24 3.57 -5.93
CA LEU A 743 58.85 3.87 -4.55
C LEU A 743 59.08 2.58 -3.77
N SER A 744 60.27 2.50 -3.16
CA SER A 744 60.60 1.55 -2.11
C SER A 744 59.46 1.52 -1.09
N GLU A 745 58.90 0.32 -0.89
CA GLU A 745 58.13 -0.03 0.29
C GLU A 745 58.91 0.45 1.54
N CYS A 746 58.35 1.44 2.22
CA CYS A 746 58.62 1.69 3.62
C CYS A 746 57.35 1.26 4.36
N ASP A 747 57.49 0.29 5.25
CA ASP A 747 56.48 -0.14 6.23
C ASP A 747 56.17 1.02 7.21
N GLY A 748 55.41 2.00 6.74
CA GLY A 748 54.88 3.10 7.52
C GLY A 748 53.38 3.19 7.26
N VAL A 749 52.57 2.96 8.29
CA VAL A 749 51.11 3.18 8.26
C VAL A 749 50.84 4.57 7.67
N ASP A 750 50.13 4.63 6.54
CA ASP A 750 49.76 5.89 5.88
C ASP A 750 49.05 6.79 6.91
N TRP A 751 49.55 8.01 7.14
CA TRP A 751 48.99 8.92 8.14
C TRP A 751 47.50 9.22 7.90
N ARG A 752 47.04 9.05 6.65
CA ARG A 752 45.63 9.16 6.27
C ARG A 752 44.76 8.08 6.90
N ASP A 753 45.30 6.88 7.12
CA ASP A 753 44.60 5.81 7.82
C ASP A 753 44.34 6.21 9.28
N GLY A 754 45.35 6.77 9.95
CA GLY A 754 45.22 7.31 11.31
C GLY A 754 44.22 8.48 11.39
N MET A 755 44.24 9.38 10.39
CA MET A 755 43.30 10.50 10.30
C MET A 755 41.86 10.01 10.12
N ALA A 756 41.60 9.11 9.17
CA ALA A 756 40.25 8.60 8.91
C ALA A 756 39.64 7.87 10.13
N GLU A 757 40.49 7.27 10.98
CA GLU A 757 40.09 6.55 12.20
C GLU A 757 39.89 7.46 13.42
N SER A 758 40.24 8.74 13.31
CA SER A 758 40.16 9.72 14.38
C SER A 758 38.85 10.53 14.35
N ARG A 759 38.71 11.48 15.27
CA ARG A 759 37.61 12.47 15.23
C ARG A 759 37.96 13.59 14.26
N LEU A 760 37.03 13.90 13.37
CA LEU A 760 37.21 14.86 12.29
C LEU A 760 36.29 16.07 12.47
N MET A 761 36.80 17.23 12.06
CA MET A 761 36.06 18.47 11.90
C MET A 761 36.29 18.98 10.48
N TRP A 762 35.26 19.53 9.85
CA TRP A 762 35.35 20.16 8.53
C TRP A 762 35.35 21.68 8.69
N GLY A 763 36.40 22.35 8.22
CA GLY A 763 36.57 23.77 8.43
C GLY A 763 37.81 24.34 7.76
N ALA A 764 38.21 25.52 8.21
CA ALA A 764 39.41 26.20 7.75
C ALA A 764 40.66 25.57 8.40
N VAL A 765 41.63 25.19 7.58
CA VAL A 765 42.89 24.58 8.02
C VAL A 765 44.04 25.53 7.69
N SER A 766 44.87 25.85 8.68
CA SER A 766 46.04 26.70 8.52
C SER A 766 47.26 25.86 8.14
N GLY A 767 47.61 25.84 6.86
CA GLY A 767 48.85 25.20 6.39
C GLY A 767 50.06 26.11 6.63
N LYS A 768 50.97 25.77 7.55
CA LYS A 768 52.32 26.36 7.56
C LYS A 768 53.18 25.62 6.52
N GLY A 769 53.41 26.23 5.35
CA GLY A 769 54.41 25.71 4.40
C GLY A 769 54.17 25.94 2.91
N VAL A 770 53.01 26.47 2.48
CA VAL A 770 52.79 26.83 1.07
C VAL A 770 52.71 28.35 0.97
N PRO A 771 53.76 29.04 0.46
CA PRO A 771 53.70 30.48 0.28
C PRO A 771 52.63 30.83 -0.75
N ALA A 772 51.89 31.92 -0.49
CA ALA A 772 50.83 32.45 -1.34
C ALA A 772 51.29 32.89 -2.76
N THR A 773 52.57 32.71 -3.08
CA THR A 773 53.22 33.28 -4.27
C THR A 773 53.05 32.46 -5.56
N GLU A 774 52.38 31.31 -5.54
CA GLU A 774 52.07 30.57 -6.79
C GLU A 774 50.68 30.89 -7.39
N PHE A 775 49.84 31.67 -6.71
CA PHE A 775 48.41 31.72 -7.07
C PHE A 775 47.72 33.09 -7.09
N SER A 776 48.42 34.22 -6.92
CA SER A 776 47.78 35.55 -6.97
C SER A 776 48.77 36.69 -7.20
N ASP A 777 48.50 37.54 -8.20
CA ASP A 777 49.12 38.87 -8.42
C ASP A 777 48.55 39.96 -7.47
N SER A 778 47.73 39.58 -6.47
CA SER A 778 47.15 40.51 -5.50
C SER A 778 47.73 40.33 -4.10
N THR A 779 48.14 41.43 -3.50
CA THR A 779 48.84 41.55 -2.21
C THR A 779 47.93 41.66 -0.99
N ASP A 780 46.63 41.37 -1.08
CA ASP A 780 45.71 41.43 0.07
C ASP A 780 44.73 40.24 0.10
N ASP A 781 44.44 39.77 1.32
CA ASP A 781 43.66 38.61 1.77
C ASP A 781 44.38 37.24 1.84
N THR A 782 44.58 36.78 3.07
CA THR A 782 45.05 35.44 3.45
C THR A 782 44.13 34.35 2.88
N LEU A 783 44.57 33.66 1.82
CA LEU A 783 43.89 32.49 1.26
C LEU A 783 43.90 31.33 2.28
N LEU A 784 42.73 30.88 2.72
CA LEU A 784 42.59 29.76 3.65
C LEU A 784 42.14 28.48 2.92
N HIS A 785 42.54 27.31 3.43
CA HIS A 785 42.14 26.02 2.85
C HIS A 785 40.98 25.39 3.62
N LEU A 786 39.99 24.84 2.91
CA LEU A 786 38.92 24.06 3.54
C LEU A 786 39.19 22.56 3.37
N ALA A 787 39.19 21.83 4.48
CA ALA A 787 39.38 20.39 4.49
C ALA A 787 38.79 19.78 5.77
N PHE A 788 38.67 18.45 5.79
CA PHE A 788 38.63 17.72 7.04
C PHE A 788 40.00 17.77 7.73
N GLY A 789 40.00 17.87 9.05
CA GLY A 789 41.21 17.69 9.84
C GLY A 789 40.91 17.21 11.26
N THR A 790 41.96 16.85 11.97
CA THR A 790 41.91 16.39 13.36
C THR A 790 42.24 17.54 14.31
N ALA A 791 42.28 17.27 15.62
CA ALA A 791 42.77 18.22 16.61
C ALA A 791 44.22 18.67 16.34
N GLU A 792 45.03 17.87 15.64
CA GLU A 792 46.42 18.17 15.31
C GLU A 792 46.57 19.13 14.10
N ASN A 793 45.50 19.29 13.31
CA ASN A 793 45.48 20.17 12.14
C ASN A 793 45.03 21.60 12.45
N ASP A 794 44.73 21.92 13.72
CA ASP A 794 44.21 23.22 14.16
C ASP A 794 43.03 23.72 13.30
N VAL A 795 42.06 22.82 13.07
CA VAL A 795 40.88 23.13 12.24
C VAL A 795 39.97 24.11 12.97
N THR A 796 39.68 25.22 12.31
CA THR A 796 38.80 26.27 12.84
C THR A 796 37.51 26.39 12.04
N GLY A 797 36.49 26.99 12.64
CA GLY A 797 35.23 27.29 11.96
C GLY A 797 35.41 28.28 10.80
N ILE A 798 34.46 28.30 9.87
CA ILE A 798 34.50 29.18 8.71
C ILE A 798 34.20 30.63 9.09
N THR A 799 35.02 31.55 8.61
CA THR A 799 34.84 33.00 8.76
C THR A 799 34.11 33.57 7.54
N VAL A 800 33.05 34.35 7.80
CA VAL A 800 32.27 34.99 6.74
C VAL A 800 33.09 36.11 6.11
N GLY A 801 33.12 36.16 4.78
CA GLY A 801 33.84 37.18 4.02
C GLY A 801 35.27 36.81 3.63
N ALA A 802 35.85 35.75 4.18
CA ALA A 802 37.16 35.24 3.80
C ALA A 802 37.11 34.44 2.49
N THR A 803 38.24 34.37 1.78
CA THR A 803 38.39 33.62 0.53
C THR A 803 39.02 32.27 0.78
N TYR A 804 38.34 31.22 0.34
CA TYR A 804 38.78 29.84 0.53
C TYR A 804 39.09 29.15 -0.79
N ALA A 805 40.14 28.33 -0.80
CA ALA A 805 40.49 27.44 -1.90
C ALA A 805 40.63 25.99 -1.42
N GLY A 806 40.38 25.04 -2.32
CA GLY A 806 40.62 23.63 -1.99
C GLY A 806 42.10 23.26 -2.03
N VAL A 807 42.43 22.25 -1.24
CA VAL A 807 43.76 21.64 -1.22
C VAL A 807 44.05 21.04 -2.61
N ARG A 808 45.16 21.47 -3.22
CA ARG A 808 45.70 20.95 -4.48
C ARG A 808 47.01 20.21 -4.18
N ASN A 809 46.90 19.05 -3.53
CA ASN A 809 48.03 18.12 -3.38
C ASN A 809 48.23 17.29 -4.65
#